data_AF-A0A813AGF0-F1
#
_entry.id   AF-A0A813AGF0-F1
#
_cell.length_a   1.000
_cell.length_b   1.000
_cell.length_c   1.000
_cell.angle_alpha   90.00
_cell.angle_beta   90.00
_cell.angle_gamma   90.00
#
_symmetry.space_group_name_H-M   'P 1'
#
loop_
_entity.id
_entity.type
_entity.pdbx_description
1 polymer ?
#
loop_
_entity_poly.entity_id
_entity_poly.type
_entity_poly.pdbx_seq_one_letter_code
_entity_poly.pdbx_strand_id
1 'polypeptide(L)'
;MAMIPQSSLKVWRKKLVVDALSPLLALMLLLRARHSWPGRGKFLVAPALLLSAWTALAGLKLLWRRVGLRISSPLRGTCVKFGFPTTLGTWSAFCPSCKRPMNIELGHRRTNEAPPPEFRGKCAFLICLWGASREYLLGALVLGYSIRKTGSPHDRVCLYTNDVPDSHIKLLSKLWLCRPMSHIDVAMDQLSFPDKEDRFAKVFSKLNGLALTEYSKVLMMDIDLLVRSNIDDLFELTPPAALRRGMNEVFLGHGEPVDGRVFFLGADKSMPRWSWGQGTGINAGVMLWQPDQAVFDQMLDELTEPNHPEHVKGNGPEQDYLSRFWADAPWTYIGVEYNFQLHQMFFALHPDRAYYAERSVLVQTPEKIRVVHFSGKPTAKPWHRVLDSAWKDFWPDRSRDAEYVERFAEEFMGYWLWVKRDREKFDAQASGNSWDTVGLELNEDGEFFRHYKNGREPECLEIPVAASQGAMNLLSAALGEWFDIFEQLQREFHLDLGRLTPNFSPARAPAPRPEVPRLRQVAWRRHGGRAGWFVESDKAETALPAAKLTAACGISEDLSSVSLRDPRSETYEDVGSHVQGLYVKLAGSRACRHFELPEVLTEDSLAPIHFWVDSVPTGAIVLMAAVGLPSDLATVLQILAPLGVPQVPPPKNSRVLACISTCQRPRAVEEGAEELPCAHHASPDMAYASLMMDESFL
;
A
#
# COMPACT_ATOMS: atom_id res chain seq x y z
N MET A 1 -0.90 -11.04 36.69
CA MET A 1 0.15 -12.08 36.55
C MET A 1 -0.17 -13.24 37.46
N ALA A 2 -0.70 -14.34 36.93
CA ALA A 2 -0.71 -15.60 37.66
C ALA A 2 0.57 -16.36 37.26
N MET A 3 1.51 -16.50 38.20
CA MET A 3 2.67 -17.36 38.02
C MET A 3 2.18 -18.79 37.77
N ILE A 4 2.47 -19.32 36.59
CA ILE A 4 2.41 -20.77 36.39
C ILE A 4 3.65 -21.35 37.09
N PRO A 5 3.50 -22.23 38.09
CA PRO A 5 4.64 -22.84 38.75
C PRO A 5 5.46 -23.68 37.75
N GLN A 6 6.78 -23.52 37.75
CA GLN A 6 7.71 -24.36 36.96
C GLN A 6 7.58 -25.86 37.26
N SER A 7 6.89 -26.26 38.33
CA SER A 7 6.59 -27.64 38.67
C SER A 7 5.53 -28.29 37.75
N SER A 8 4.65 -27.52 37.11
CA SER A 8 3.59 -28.06 36.24
C SER A 8 4.09 -28.39 34.82
N LEU A 9 5.12 -27.71 34.31
CA LEU A 9 5.73 -27.98 33.00
C LEU A 9 6.58 -29.27 32.98
N LYS A 10 7.15 -29.68 34.11
CA LYS A 10 7.90 -30.94 34.23
C LYS A 10 7.01 -32.18 34.25
N VAL A 11 5.75 -32.06 34.69
CA VAL A 11 4.81 -33.20 34.72
C VAL A 11 4.24 -33.48 33.32
N TRP A 12 3.94 -32.45 32.53
CA TRP A 12 3.44 -32.62 31.15
C TRP A 12 4.52 -33.09 30.17
N ARG A 13 5.77 -32.58 30.30
CA ARG A 13 6.92 -33.12 29.55
C ARG A 13 7.24 -34.56 29.94
N LYS A 14 7.06 -34.98 31.21
CA LYS A 14 7.29 -36.38 31.59
C LYS A 14 6.15 -37.30 31.14
N LYS A 15 4.89 -36.90 31.18
CA LYS A 15 3.78 -37.81 30.84
C LYS A 15 3.66 -38.09 29.33
N LEU A 16 3.79 -37.07 28.48
CA LEU A 16 3.73 -37.26 27.02
C LEU A 16 4.96 -38.00 26.48
N VAL A 17 6.14 -37.75 27.06
CA VAL A 17 7.39 -38.40 26.69
C VAL A 17 7.43 -39.85 27.19
N VAL A 18 6.87 -40.16 28.37
CA VAL A 18 6.85 -41.53 28.90
C VAL A 18 5.81 -42.41 28.17
N ASP A 19 4.64 -41.88 27.82
CA ASP A 19 3.59 -42.69 27.18
C ASP A 19 3.85 -42.93 25.67
N ALA A 20 4.57 -42.03 24.98
CA ALA A 20 4.94 -42.18 23.57
C ALA A 20 6.31 -42.87 23.36
N LEU A 21 7.27 -42.71 24.27
CA LEU A 21 8.57 -43.39 24.15
C LEU A 21 8.52 -44.85 24.59
N SER A 22 7.61 -45.26 25.48
CA SER A 22 7.59 -46.65 25.96
C SER A 22 7.34 -47.68 24.83
N PRO A 23 6.40 -47.47 23.88
CA PRO A 23 6.20 -48.41 22.76
C PRO A 23 7.28 -48.32 21.68
N LEU A 24 7.78 -47.11 21.39
CA LEU A 24 8.79 -46.86 20.35
C LEU A 24 10.18 -47.35 20.77
N LEU A 25 10.54 -47.16 22.05
CA LEU A 25 11.76 -47.70 22.63
C LEU A 25 11.67 -49.23 22.78
N ALA A 26 10.50 -49.78 23.12
CA ALA A 26 10.28 -51.24 23.10
C ALA A 26 10.42 -51.82 21.69
N LEU A 27 9.88 -51.16 20.66
CA LEU A 27 10.02 -51.56 19.26
C LEU A 27 11.49 -51.47 18.78
N MET A 28 12.21 -50.40 19.14
CA MET A 28 13.63 -50.23 18.80
C MET A 28 14.54 -51.22 19.56
N LEU A 29 14.26 -51.52 20.82
CA LEU A 29 14.99 -52.51 21.62
C LEU A 29 14.73 -53.94 21.10
N LEU A 30 13.51 -54.25 20.65
CA LEU A 30 13.17 -55.54 20.02
C LEU A 30 13.79 -55.70 18.63
N LEU A 31 13.87 -54.63 17.83
CA LEU A 31 14.57 -54.63 16.54
C LEU A 31 16.10 -54.76 16.73
N ARG A 32 16.66 -54.20 17.81
CA ARG A 32 18.07 -54.39 18.19
C ARG A 32 18.36 -55.81 18.68
N ALA A 33 17.42 -56.44 19.41
CA ALA A 33 17.54 -57.82 19.87
C ALA A 33 17.50 -58.85 18.71
N ARG A 34 17.05 -58.46 17.52
CA ARG A 34 17.01 -59.31 16.32
C ARG A 34 18.40 -59.63 15.75
N HIS A 35 19.45 -58.90 16.16
CA HIS A 35 20.81 -59.06 15.65
C HIS A 35 21.76 -59.86 16.57
N SER A 36 21.29 -60.37 17.71
CA SER A 36 22.18 -60.96 18.72
C SER A 36 21.67 -62.26 19.35
N TRP A 37 21.06 -63.17 18.57
CA TRP A 37 20.81 -64.56 18.99
C TRP A 37 21.21 -65.58 17.91
N PRO A 38 22.17 -66.50 18.21
CA PRO A 38 22.41 -67.68 17.40
C PRO A 38 21.54 -68.84 17.91
N GLY A 39 20.60 -69.32 17.10
CA GLY A 39 19.87 -70.57 17.41
C GLY A 39 18.45 -70.62 16.85
N ARG A 40 18.18 -71.66 16.06
CA ARG A 40 16.89 -71.92 15.39
C ARG A 40 15.77 -72.12 16.42
N GLY A 41 14.68 -71.36 16.26
CA GLY A 41 13.40 -71.64 16.90
C GLY A 41 12.32 -70.74 16.32
N LYS A 42 11.45 -71.28 15.44
CA LYS A 42 10.25 -70.59 14.96
C LYS A 42 9.37 -70.25 16.16
N PHE A 43 9.17 -68.97 16.47
CA PHE A 43 8.16 -68.56 17.44
C PHE A 43 7.21 -67.49 16.87
N LEU A 44 5.93 -67.83 17.02
CA LEU A 44 4.69 -67.19 16.61
C LEU A 44 4.41 -65.83 17.30
N VAL A 45 5.39 -64.92 17.38
CA VAL A 45 5.20 -63.65 18.12
C VAL A 45 4.76 -62.48 17.23
N ALA A 46 4.75 -62.65 15.91
CA ALA A 46 4.50 -61.55 14.97
C ALA A 46 3.06 -60.96 14.99
N PRO A 47 1.96 -61.73 15.06
CA PRO A 47 0.62 -61.16 14.94
C PRO A 47 0.16 -60.42 16.20
N ALA A 48 0.46 -60.96 17.39
CA ALA A 48 0.05 -60.36 18.67
C ALA A 48 0.83 -59.08 18.99
N LEU A 49 2.11 -59.01 18.61
CA LEU A 49 2.93 -57.78 18.73
C LEU A 49 2.52 -56.70 17.72
N LEU A 50 2.13 -57.09 16.50
CA LEU A 50 1.58 -56.15 15.52
C LEU A 50 0.21 -55.62 15.98
N LEU A 51 -0.64 -56.47 16.55
CA LEU A 51 -1.94 -56.07 17.09
C LEU A 51 -1.79 -55.16 18.32
N SER A 52 -0.85 -55.47 19.23
CA SER A 52 -0.59 -54.62 20.41
C SER A 52 -0.01 -53.27 20.03
N ALA A 53 0.95 -53.22 19.08
CA ALA A 53 1.46 -51.98 18.51
C ALA A 53 0.37 -51.17 17.79
N TRP A 54 -0.54 -51.84 17.05
CA TRP A 54 -1.69 -51.20 16.43
C TRP A 54 -2.69 -50.65 17.44
N THR A 55 -3.01 -51.38 18.51
CA THR A 55 -3.89 -50.90 19.58
C THR A 55 -3.26 -49.78 20.41
N ALA A 56 -1.95 -49.80 20.62
CA ALA A 56 -1.22 -48.70 21.26
C ALA A 56 -1.19 -47.45 20.36
N LEU A 57 -0.98 -47.60 19.05
CA LEU A 57 -1.09 -46.52 18.06
C LEU A 57 -2.52 -46.00 17.92
N ALA A 58 -3.53 -46.88 17.98
CA ALA A 58 -4.95 -46.50 17.97
C ALA A 58 -5.35 -45.79 19.28
N GLY A 59 -4.84 -46.25 20.42
CA GLY A 59 -5.01 -45.61 21.73
C GLY A 59 -4.32 -44.25 21.82
N LEU A 60 -3.10 -44.12 21.27
CA LEU A 60 -2.40 -42.84 21.10
C LEU A 60 -3.16 -41.91 20.16
N LYS A 61 -3.73 -42.41 19.05
CA LYS A 61 -4.64 -41.64 18.17
C LYS A 61 -5.90 -41.17 18.91
N LEU A 62 -6.47 -41.99 19.80
CA LEU A 62 -7.63 -41.63 20.62
C LEU A 62 -7.30 -40.61 21.72
N LEU A 63 -6.12 -40.72 22.35
CA LEU A 63 -5.62 -39.77 23.34
C LEU A 63 -5.24 -38.42 22.71
N TRP A 64 -4.62 -38.43 21.53
CA TRP A 64 -4.35 -37.22 20.75
C TRP A 64 -5.63 -36.45 20.41
N ARG A 65 -6.73 -37.15 20.10
CA ARG A 65 -8.04 -36.53 19.87
C ARG A 65 -8.67 -35.89 21.11
N ARG A 66 -8.16 -36.15 22.32
CA ARG A 66 -8.67 -35.57 23.59
C ARG A 66 -7.83 -34.42 24.14
N VAL A 67 -6.68 -34.12 23.54
CA VAL A 67 -5.79 -33.03 23.97
C VAL A 67 -5.91 -31.86 22.98
N GLY A 68 -6.56 -30.78 23.42
CA GLY A 68 -6.73 -29.56 22.63
C GLY A 68 -5.84 -28.40 23.11
N LEU A 69 -5.54 -27.47 22.21
CA LEU A 69 -4.84 -26.23 22.52
C LEU A 69 -5.81 -25.23 23.15
N ARG A 70 -5.61 -24.86 24.42
CA ARG A 70 -6.40 -23.79 25.05
C ARG A 70 -5.88 -22.43 24.57
N ILE A 71 -6.72 -21.69 23.86
CA ILE A 71 -6.39 -20.39 23.29
C ILE A 71 -7.23 -19.33 24.01
N SER A 72 -6.58 -18.30 24.50
CA SER A 72 -7.21 -17.17 25.20
C SER A 72 -6.44 -15.89 24.89
N SER A 73 -7.08 -14.73 25.06
CA SER A 73 -6.44 -13.44 24.93
C SER A 73 -6.44 -12.72 26.28
N PRO A 74 -5.38 -11.95 26.62
CA PRO A 74 -5.38 -11.13 27.84
C PRO A 74 -6.33 -9.93 27.74
N LEU A 75 -6.85 -9.63 26.55
CA LEU A 75 -7.75 -8.51 26.32
C LEU A 75 -9.09 -8.74 27.02
N ARG A 76 -9.69 -7.65 27.52
CA ARG A 76 -10.99 -7.68 28.21
C ARG A 76 -12.09 -8.14 27.24
N GLY A 77 -13.02 -8.97 27.75
CA GLY A 77 -14.19 -9.44 27.00
C GLY A 77 -13.92 -10.52 25.95
N THR A 78 -12.70 -11.05 25.88
CA THR A 78 -12.37 -12.20 25.04
C THR A 78 -12.87 -13.50 25.64
N CYS A 79 -13.08 -14.52 24.81
CA CYS A 79 -13.52 -15.84 25.23
C CYS A 79 -12.39 -16.87 25.16
N VAL A 80 -12.48 -17.93 25.95
CA VAL A 80 -11.56 -19.07 25.81
C VAL A 80 -12.05 -19.92 24.64
N LYS A 81 -11.14 -20.21 23.71
CA LYS A 81 -11.34 -21.14 22.61
C LYS A 81 -10.46 -22.37 22.79
N PHE A 82 -10.91 -23.50 22.26
CA PHE A 82 -10.11 -24.71 22.21
C PHE A 82 -9.83 -25.04 20.75
N GLY A 83 -8.55 -25.21 20.43
CA GLY A 83 -8.09 -25.72 19.16
C GLY A 83 -7.99 -27.23 19.21
N PHE A 84 -8.52 -27.90 18.20
CA PHE A 84 -8.47 -29.36 18.12
C PHE A 84 -7.47 -29.78 17.05
N PRO A 85 -6.66 -30.82 17.28
CA PRO A 85 -5.65 -31.25 16.33
C PRO A 85 -6.32 -31.77 15.05
N THR A 86 -5.91 -31.24 13.90
CA THR A 86 -6.39 -31.68 12.58
C THR A 86 -5.40 -32.67 11.96
N THR A 87 -4.09 -32.38 12.04
CA THR A 87 -3.00 -33.30 11.72
C THR A 87 -1.89 -33.22 12.79
N LEU A 88 -0.80 -33.97 12.62
CA LEU A 88 0.34 -33.91 13.54
C LEU A 88 0.99 -32.53 13.43
N GLY A 89 0.85 -31.70 14.47
CA GLY A 89 1.45 -30.36 14.51
C GLY A 89 0.57 -29.23 13.97
N THR A 90 -0.71 -29.51 13.65
CA THR A 90 -1.69 -28.52 13.21
C THR A 90 -2.97 -28.60 14.05
N TRP A 91 -3.55 -27.45 14.37
CA TRP A 91 -4.79 -27.31 15.15
C TRP A 91 -5.71 -26.29 14.48
N SER A 92 -7.00 -26.58 14.45
CA SER A 92 -8.01 -25.59 14.05
C SER A 92 -8.77 -25.10 15.27
N ALA A 93 -8.96 -23.78 15.33
CA ALA A 93 -9.56 -23.07 16.44
C ALA A 93 -10.31 -21.82 15.96
N PHE A 94 -10.62 -20.93 16.90
CA PHE A 94 -11.14 -19.60 16.60
C PHE A 94 -10.38 -18.57 17.43
N CYS A 95 -10.26 -17.36 16.92
CA CYS A 95 -9.67 -16.26 17.65
C CYS A 95 -10.50 -15.96 18.92
N PRO A 96 -9.88 -15.84 20.10
CA PRO A 96 -10.58 -15.57 21.35
C PRO A 96 -11.22 -14.17 21.38
N SER A 97 -10.67 -13.22 20.62
CA SER A 97 -11.15 -11.83 20.57
C SER A 97 -12.36 -11.69 19.65
N CYS A 98 -12.28 -12.22 18.43
CA CYS A 98 -13.28 -11.96 17.41
C CYS A 98 -14.06 -13.16 16.91
N LYS A 99 -13.69 -14.36 17.36
CA LYS A 99 -14.35 -15.62 17.03
C LYS A 99 -14.26 -15.99 15.53
N ARG A 100 -13.36 -15.39 14.75
CA ARG A 100 -13.03 -15.88 13.40
C ARG A 100 -12.27 -17.21 13.46
N PRO A 101 -12.45 -18.12 12.50
CA PRO A 101 -11.67 -19.36 12.43
C PRO A 101 -10.17 -19.07 12.37
N MET A 102 -9.35 -19.93 12.97
CA MET A 102 -7.89 -19.87 12.91
C MET A 102 -7.32 -21.27 12.69
N ASN A 103 -6.28 -21.36 11.89
CA ASN A 103 -5.42 -22.53 11.83
C ASN A 103 -4.10 -22.19 12.54
N ILE A 104 -3.62 -23.10 13.38
CA ILE A 104 -2.42 -22.94 14.18
C ILE A 104 -1.51 -24.10 13.82
N GLU A 105 -0.29 -23.78 13.41
CA GLU A 105 0.69 -24.76 12.98
C GLU A 105 2.02 -24.50 13.69
N LEU A 106 2.82 -25.55 13.91
CA LEU A 106 4.17 -25.39 14.42
C LEU A 106 5.08 -24.86 13.30
N GLY A 107 5.39 -23.57 13.36
CA GLY A 107 6.35 -22.90 12.48
C GLY A 107 7.61 -22.44 13.21
N HIS A 108 8.60 -22.01 12.42
CA HIS A 108 9.73 -21.24 12.95
C HIS A 108 9.32 -19.78 13.15
N ARG A 109 9.90 -19.12 14.16
CA ARG A 109 9.66 -17.68 14.37
C ARG A 109 10.19 -16.94 13.14
N ARG A 110 9.38 -16.03 12.60
CA ARG A 110 9.83 -15.10 11.56
C ARG A 110 11.01 -14.31 12.11
N THR A 111 12.19 -14.58 11.59
CA THR A 111 13.36 -13.73 11.76
C THR A 111 13.48 -12.92 10.48
N ASN A 112 13.60 -11.60 10.56
CA ASN A 112 13.89 -10.83 9.36
C ASN A 112 15.17 -11.40 8.75
N GLU A 113 15.10 -11.86 7.51
CA GLU A 113 16.29 -12.35 6.83
C GLU A 113 17.28 -11.19 6.73
N ALA A 114 18.53 -11.44 7.13
CA ALA A 114 19.53 -10.39 7.02
C ALA A 114 19.65 -9.99 5.54
N PRO A 115 19.73 -8.68 5.23
CA PRO A 115 19.90 -8.25 3.85
C PRO A 115 21.16 -8.89 3.25
N PRO A 116 21.17 -9.15 1.93
CA PRO A 116 22.33 -9.69 1.25
C PRO A 116 23.60 -8.93 1.63
N PRO A 117 24.75 -9.60 1.82
CA PRO A 117 25.99 -8.97 2.30
C PRO A 117 26.38 -7.67 1.57
N GLU A 118 26.11 -7.59 0.27
CA GLU A 118 26.37 -6.44 -0.60
C GLU A 118 25.50 -5.19 -0.33
N PHE A 119 24.40 -5.35 0.40
CA PHE A 119 23.45 -4.29 0.73
C PHE A 119 23.43 -3.94 2.22
N ARG A 120 24.23 -4.63 3.04
CA ARG A 120 24.37 -4.34 4.48
C ARG A 120 24.89 -2.92 4.69
N GLY A 121 24.20 -2.16 5.54
CA GLY A 121 24.55 -0.77 5.85
C GLY A 121 24.10 0.24 4.79
N LYS A 122 23.49 -0.18 3.68
CA LYS A 122 22.84 0.75 2.76
C LYS A 122 21.48 1.14 3.33
N CYS A 123 21.29 2.42 3.55
CA CYS A 123 20.06 2.98 4.10
C CYS A 123 19.52 4.07 3.18
N ALA A 124 18.21 4.26 3.18
CA ALA A 124 17.57 5.33 2.43
C ALA A 124 16.43 6.00 3.21
N PHE A 125 16.28 7.30 3.02
CA PHE A 125 15.02 8.00 3.27
C PHE A 125 14.07 7.72 2.12
N LEU A 126 12.81 7.46 2.42
CA LEU A 126 11.81 7.06 1.45
C LEU A 126 10.58 7.94 1.56
N ILE A 127 10.14 8.48 0.43
CA ILE A 127 8.81 9.09 0.27
C ILE A 127 8.06 8.41 -0.86
N CYS A 128 6.73 8.48 -0.82
CA CYS A 128 5.85 8.01 -1.88
C CYS A 128 4.94 9.15 -2.35
N LEU A 129 4.84 9.36 -3.65
CA LEU A 129 3.98 10.39 -4.26
C LEU A 129 2.99 9.77 -5.26
N TRP A 130 1.83 10.39 -5.35
CA TRP A 130 0.81 10.06 -6.35
C TRP A 130 0.01 11.30 -6.73
N GLY A 131 -0.55 11.28 -7.94
CA GLY A 131 -1.35 12.38 -8.48
C GLY A 131 -0.55 13.64 -8.83
N ALA A 132 -1.26 14.65 -9.32
CA ALA A 132 -0.70 15.90 -9.82
C ALA A 132 -0.71 17.06 -8.81
N SER A 133 -0.70 16.75 -7.51
CA SER A 133 -0.80 17.76 -6.47
C SER A 133 0.48 18.61 -6.35
N ARG A 134 0.33 19.92 -6.53
CA ARG A 134 1.40 20.91 -6.30
C ARG A 134 1.81 20.97 -4.84
N GLU A 135 0.86 20.76 -3.94
CA GLU A 135 1.10 20.69 -2.49
C GLU A 135 2.08 19.55 -2.17
N TYR A 136 1.87 18.39 -2.79
CA TYR A 136 2.72 17.22 -2.59
C TYR A 136 4.12 17.44 -3.15
N LEU A 137 4.23 18.11 -4.31
CA LEU A 137 5.52 18.54 -4.85
C LEU A 137 6.27 19.46 -3.87
N LEU A 138 5.61 20.49 -3.32
CA LEU A 138 6.26 21.43 -2.40
C LEU A 138 6.69 20.75 -1.10
N GLY A 139 5.83 19.92 -0.51
CA GLY A 139 6.17 19.12 0.67
C GLY A 139 7.40 18.24 0.45
N ALA A 140 7.42 17.47 -0.65
CA ALA A 140 8.52 16.59 -1.00
C ALA A 140 9.84 17.34 -1.29
N LEU A 141 9.78 18.51 -1.94
CA LEU A 141 10.97 19.34 -2.18
C LEU A 141 11.54 19.89 -0.86
N VAL A 142 10.69 20.46 0.00
CA VAL A 142 11.13 21.02 1.29
C VAL A 142 11.71 19.93 2.19
N LEU A 143 11.04 18.78 2.29
CA LEU A 143 11.54 17.65 3.05
C LEU A 143 12.91 17.19 2.53
N GLY A 144 13.04 16.95 1.23
CA GLY A 144 14.28 16.46 0.62
C GLY A 144 15.45 17.44 0.80
N TYR A 145 15.16 18.73 0.69
CA TYR A 145 16.14 19.79 0.93
C TYR A 145 16.55 19.86 2.40
N SER A 146 15.58 19.76 3.32
CA SER A 146 15.82 19.78 4.76
C SER A 146 16.75 18.63 5.18
N ILE A 147 16.52 17.41 4.66
CA ILE A 147 17.41 16.25 4.88
C ILE A 147 18.80 16.50 4.28
N ARG A 148 18.88 16.98 3.03
CA ARG A 148 20.18 17.24 2.38
C ARG A 148 21.04 18.23 3.17
N LYS A 149 20.42 19.23 3.79
CA LYS A 149 21.12 20.23 4.62
C LYS A 149 21.73 19.68 5.91
N THR A 150 21.23 18.54 6.41
CA THR A 150 21.80 17.91 7.60
C THR A 150 23.14 17.21 7.32
N GLY A 151 23.53 17.10 6.05
CA GLY A 151 24.75 16.43 5.62
C GLY A 151 24.64 14.90 5.60
N SER A 152 23.42 14.34 5.70
CA SER A 152 23.22 12.89 5.66
C SER A 152 23.78 12.30 4.35
N PRO A 153 24.57 11.21 4.43
CA PRO A 153 25.14 10.54 3.26
C PRO A 153 24.17 9.55 2.61
N HIS A 154 23.04 9.26 3.25
CA HIS A 154 22.10 8.24 2.80
C HIS A 154 21.30 8.68 1.58
N ASP A 155 20.87 7.70 0.81
CA ASP A 155 20.03 7.94 -0.36
C ASP A 155 18.69 8.55 0.06
N ARG A 156 18.14 9.39 -0.81
CA ARG A 156 16.79 9.94 -0.69
C ARG A 156 15.99 9.40 -1.85
N VAL A 157 15.12 8.42 -1.64
CA VAL A 157 14.34 7.73 -2.67
C VAL A 157 12.92 8.28 -2.71
N CYS A 158 12.42 8.58 -3.90
CA CYS A 158 11.04 8.99 -4.13
C CYS A 158 10.37 7.95 -5.03
N LEU A 159 9.45 7.17 -4.49
CA LEU A 159 8.59 6.30 -5.29
C LEU A 159 7.39 7.11 -5.79
N TYR A 160 7.00 6.96 -7.05
CA TYR A 160 5.90 7.73 -7.63
C TYR A 160 5.03 6.91 -8.58
N THR A 161 3.72 7.14 -8.59
CA THR A 161 2.80 6.54 -9.57
C THR A 161 2.80 7.31 -10.89
N ASN A 162 2.36 6.66 -11.97
CA ASN A 162 2.38 7.22 -13.32
C ASN A 162 1.49 8.47 -13.54
N ASP A 163 0.61 8.80 -12.60
CA ASP A 163 -0.21 10.01 -12.59
C ASP A 163 0.51 11.24 -11.97
N VAL A 164 1.76 11.08 -11.51
CA VAL A 164 2.61 12.22 -11.13
C VAL A 164 3.20 12.87 -12.39
N PRO A 165 3.05 14.19 -12.59
CA PRO A 165 3.53 14.87 -13.79
C PRO A 165 5.05 14.77 -13.98
N ASP A 166 5.51 14.57 -15.21
CA ASP A 166 6.95 14.54 -15.55
C ASP A 166 7.68 15.83 -15.10
N SER A 167 6.98 16.97 -15.10
CA SER A 167 7.49 18.25 -14.61
C SER A 167 7.83 18.19 -13.11
N HIS A 168 7.02 17.49 -12.32
CA HIS A 168 7.23 17.27 -10.89
C HIS A 168 8.42 16.34 -10.69
N ILE A 169 8.46 15.22 -11.43
CA ILE A 169 9.57 14.26 -11.36
C ILE A 169 10.91 14.92 -11.71
N LYS A 170 10.95 15.78 -12.73
CA LYS A 170 12.17 16.53 -13.12
C LYS A 170 12.67 17.48 -12.04
N LEU A 171 11.76 18.05 -11.23
CA LEU A 171 12.15 18.90 -10.09
C LEU A 171 12.60 18.05 -8.91
N LEU A 172 11.85 17.00 -8.58
CA LEU A 172 12.16 16.08 -7.50
C LEU A 172 13.50 15.37 -7.73
N SER A 173 13.85 15.04 -8.97
CA SER A 173 15.10 14.37 -9.32
C SER A 173 16.37 15.16 -8.99
N LYS A 174 16.24 16.45 -8.65
CA LYS A 174 17.35 17.27 -8.14
C LYS A 174 17.71 16.96 -6.68
N LEU A 175 16.81 16.35 -5.93
CA LEU A 175 16.95 16.06 -4.50
C LEU A 175 16.77 14.57 -4.17
N TRP A 176 15.99 13.87 -4.98
CA TRP A 176 15.53 12.50 -4.77
C TRP A 176 15.91 11.59 -5.94
N LEU A 177 16.29 10.35 -5.63
CA LEU A 177 16.33 9.22 -6.56
C LEU A 177 14.88 8.80 -6.87
N CYS A 178 14.32 9.36 -7.94
CA CYS A 178 12.92 9.13 -8.30
C CYS A 178 12.77 7.82 -9.07
N ARG A 179 11.84 6.95 -8.64
CA ARG A 179 11.55 5.67 -9.27
C ARG A 179 10.04 5.47 -9.42
N PRO A 180 9.56 4.96 -10.56
CA PRO A 180 8.15 4.64 -10.71
C PRO A 180 7.75 3.50 -9.77
N MET A 181 6.51 3.51 -9.30
CA MET A 181 5.87 2.42 -8.56
C MET A 181 4.45 2.20 -9.08
N SER A 182 3.96 0.98 -8.97
CA SER A 182 2.55 0.67 -9.22
C SER A 182 1.69 1.11 -8.05
N HIS A 183 0.49 1.61 -8.35
CA HIS A 183 -0.52 1.80 -7.32
C HIS A 183 -0.97 0.43 -6.80
N ILE A 184 -1.03 0.28 -5.48
CA ILE A 184 -1.57 -0.93 -4.86
C ILE A 184 -3.07 -0.75 -4.71
N ASP A 185 -3.84 -1.47 -5.53
CA ASP A 185 -5.30 -1.56 -5.39
C ASP A 185 -5.63 -2.48 -4.22
N VAL A 186 -6.42 -2.00 -3.26
CA VAL A 186 -6.77 -2.72 -2.04
C VAL A 186 -8.26 -2.63 -1.80
N ALA A 187 -8.82 -3.49 -0.95
CA ALA A 187 -10.21 -3.41 -0.54
C ALA A 187 -10.47 -2.22 0.42
N MET A 188 -10.27 -0.99 -0.06
CA MET A 188 -10.33 0.26 0.73
C MET A 188 -11.63 0.41 1.53
N ASP A 189 -12.75 -0.01 0.96
CA ASP A 189 -14.06 0.02 1.60
C ASP A 189 -14.14 -0.85 2.87
N GLN A 190 -13.22 -1.79 3.06
CA GLN A 190 -13.11 -2.64 4.26
C GLN A 190 -12.04 -2.13 5.25
N LEU A 191 -11.12 -1.27 4.79
CA LEU A 191 -9.97 -0.78 5.56
C LEU A 191 -10.16 0.64 6.10
N SER A 192 -10.99 1.46 5.44
CA SER A 192 -11.27 2.83 5.84
C SER A 192 -12.76 3.08 6.05
N PHE A 193 -13.08 4.06 6.89
CA PHE A 193 -14.40 4.68 6.83
C PHE A 193 -14.52 5.53 5.57
N PRO A 194 -15.74 5.76 5.04
CA PRO A 194 -15.94 6.67 3.92
C PRO A 194 -15.37 8.04 4.26
N ASP A 195 -14.38 8.47 3.48
CA ASP A 195 -13.79 9.80 3.56
C ASP A 195 -14.33 10.63 2.40
N LYS A 196 -14.68 11.89 2.65
CA LYS A 196 -15.23 12.78 1.62
C LYS A 196 -14.15 13.28 0.66
N GLU A 197 -12.89 13.19 1.06
CA GLU A 197 -11.74 13.77 0.36
C GLU A 197 -10.85 12.71 -0.30
N ASP A 198 -11.22 11.42 -0.25
CA ASP A 198 -10.45 10.28 -0.78
C ASP A 198 -8.96 10.29 -0.37
N ARG A 199 -8.63 10.88 0.79
CA ARG A 199 -7.26 11.15 1.23
C ARG A 199 -6.41 9.88 1.31
N PHE A 200 -7.05 8.78 1.65
CA PHE A 200 -6.41 7.48 1.84
C PHE A 200 -6.51 6.57 0.62
N ALA A 201 -7.08 7.01 -0.51
CA ALA A 201 -7.33 6.14 -1.66
C ALA A 201 -6.07 5.41 -2.16
N LYS A 202 -4.89 6.05 -2.05
CA LYS A 202 -3.61 5.47 -2.49
C LYS A 202 -2.61 5.24 -1.36
N VAL A 203 -3.02 5.35 -0.10
CA VAL A 203 -2.09 5.37 1.03
C VAL A 203 -1.31 4.06 1.21
N PHE A 204 -1.89 2.93 0.84
CA PHE A 204 -1.20 1.63 0.90
C PHE A 204 -0.11 1.47 -0.15
N SER A 205 -0.06 2.31 -1.19
CA SER A 205 1.03 2.29 -2.16
C SER A 205 2.39 2.62 -1.54
N LYS A 206 2.41 3.19 -0.33
CA LYS A 206 3.62 3.34 0.51
C LYS A 206 4.34 2.01 0.76
N LEU A 207 3.62 0.88 0.77
CA LEU A 207 4.19 -0.44 1.02
C LEU A 207 5.19 -0.89 -0.04
N ASN A 208 5.19 -0.29 -1.25
CA ASN A 208 6.23 -0.53 -2.26
C ASN A 208 7.65 -0.28 -1.71
N GLY A 209 7.81 0.51 -0.64
CA GLY A 209 9.08 0.65 0.07
C GLY A 209 9.67 -0.65 0.61
N LEU A 210 8.83 -1.64 0.94
CA LEU A 210 9.27 -2.96 1.41
C LEU A 210 9.92 -3.80 0.31
N ALA A 211 9.65 -3.50 -0.98
CA ALA A 211 10.27 -4.17 -2.11
C ALA A 211 11.67 -3.62 -2.45
N LEU A 212 12.14 -2.58 -1.77
CA LEU A 212 13.47 -1.97 -1.97
C LEU A 212 14.61 -2.77 -1.31
N THR A 213 14.69 -4.05 -1.63
CA THR A 213 15.61 -5.03 -1.02
C THR A 213 17.10 -4.77 -1.28
N GLU A 214 17.45 -3.81 -2.13
CA GLU A 214 18.82 -3.30 -2.25
C GLU A 214 19.27 -2.40 -1.09
N TYR A 215 18.34 -2.03 -0.20
CA TYR A 215 18.62 -1.33 1.05
C TYR A 215 18.43 -2.25 2.25
N SER A 216 19.33 -2.14 3.22
CA SER A 216 19.20 -2.84 4.50
C SER A 216 18.10 -2.26 5.40
N LYS A 217 17.89 -0.94 5.33
CA LYS A 217 16.86 -0.22 6.07
C LYS A 217 16.35 0.94 5.24
N VAL A 218 15.04 1.19 5.31
CA VAL A 218 14.42 2.37 4.71
C VAL A 218 13.63 3.12 5.76
N LEU A 219 13.79 4.45 5.82
CA LEU A 219 12.99 5.31 6.68
C LEU A 219 11.87 5.91 5.83
N MET A 220 10.68 5.31 5.92
CA MET A 220 9.47 5.83 5.29
C MET A 220 9.04 7.12 5.99
N MET A 221 8.83 8.16 5.19
CA MET A 221 8.53 9.51 5.65
C MET A 221 7.33 10.09 4.88
N ASP A 222 6.39 10.71 5.60
CA ASP A 222 5.38 11.55 4.99
C ASP A 222 6.02 12.84 4.44
N ILE A 223 5.39 13.43 3.42
CA ILE A 223 5.90 14.64 2.74
C ILE A 223 5.56 15.94 3.46
N ASP A 224 4.78 15.87 4.55
CA ASP A 224 4.39 17.00 5.40
C ASP A 224 5.27 17.11 6.65
N LEU A 225 6.54 16.75 6.48
CA LEU A 225 7.58 16.78 7.51
C LEU A 225 8.62 17.86 7.24
N LEU A 226 9.26 18.34 8.30
CA LEU A 226 10.44 19.20 8.27
C LEU A 226 11.53 18.58 9.16
N VAL A 227 12.68 18.26 8.57
CA VAL A 227 13.85 17.76 9.30
C VAL A 227 14.76 18.93 9.70
N ARG A 228 14.97 19.10 11.00
CA ARG A 228 15.66 20.27 11.59
C ARG A 228 17.13 20.01 11.89
N SER A 229 17.52 18.75 12.01
CA SER A 229 18.89 18.31 12.23
C SER A 229 19.08 16.87 11.74
N ASN A 230 20.32 16.38 11.67
CA ASN A 230 20.60 15.00 11.24
C ASN A 230 19.82 13.99 12.11
N ILE A 231 19.24 12.97 11.44
CA ILE A 231 18.40 11.91 12.03
C ILE A 231 18.88 10.51 11.61
N ASP A 232 20.14 10.39 11.18
CA ASP A 232 20.70 9.13 10.68
C ASP A 232 20.78 8.07 11.79
N ASP A 233 20.77 8.48 13.05
CA ASP A 233 20.69 7.60 14.22
C ASP A 233 19.42 6.75 14.24
N LEU A 234 18.35 7.16 13.55
CA LEU A 234 17.16 6.31 13.34
C LEU A 234 17.51 5.01 12.59
N PHE A 235 18.52 5.02 11.71
CA PHE A 235 18.95 3.82 11.01
C PHE A 235 19.71 2.84 11.92
N GLU A 236 20.05 3.20 13.16
CA GLU A 236 20.65 2.28 14.15
C GLU A 236 19.60 1.43 14.87
N LEU A 237 18.32 1.82 14.81
CA LEU A 237 17.23 1.10 15.46
C LEU A 237 16.95 -0.26 14.81
N THR A 238 16.29 -1.13 15.57
CA THR A 238 15.77 -2.39 15.05
C THR A 238 14.39 -2.14 14.41
N PRO A 239 14.20 -2.45 13.12
CA PRO A 239 12.88 -2.36 12.50
C PRO A 239 11.98 -3.54 12.90
N PRO A 240 10.65 -3.36 12.92
CA PRO A 240 9.94 -2.13 12.60
C PRO A 240 10.03 -1.12 13.75
N ALA A 241 10.29 0.16 13.43
CA ALA A 241 10.34 1.23 14.42
C ALA A 241 9.42 2.39 14.03
N ALA A 242 8.62 2.89 14.98
CA ALA A 242 7.71 4.01 14.77
C ALA A 242 7.35 4.71 16.08
N LEU A 243 6.77 5.90 15.97
CA LEU A 243 6.17 6.60 17.10
C LEU A 243 4.89 5.89 17.54
N ARG A 244 4.76 5.56 18.83
CA ARG A 244 3.47 5.13 19.41
C ARG A 244 2.51 6.31 19.50
N ARG A 245 1.28 6.16 19.00
CA ARG A 245 0.22 7.18 19.12
C ARG A 245 -0.29 7.31 20.54
N GLY A 246 -0.60 8.54 20.90
CA GLY A 246 -1.08 8.94 22.22
C GLY A 246 -0.25 10.07 22.81
N MET A 247 -0.60 10.45 24.04
CA MET A 247 0.07 11.53 24.78
C MET A 247 1.37 11.08 25.47
N ASN A 248 1.68 9.78 25.41
CA ASN A 248 2.85 9.15 26.03
C ASN A 248 3.05 9.62 27.48
N GLU A 249 1.99 9.52 28.30
CA GLU A 249 2.03 9.90 29.72
C GLU A 249 3.00 9.00 30.52
N VAL A 250 3.37 7.84 29.97
CA VAL A 250 4.51 7.03 30.39
C VAL A 250 5.60 7.17 29.32
N PHE A 251 6.71 7.80 29.68
CA PHE A 251 7.82 8.04 28.76
C PHE A 251 8.53 6.74 28.43
N LEU A 252 8.56 6.39 27.15
CA LEU A 252 9.42 5.37 26.60
C LEU A 252 10.68 6.04 26.09
N GLY A 253 11.84 5.45 26.36
CA GLY A 253 13.10 5.92 25.80
C GLY A 253 13.17 5.63 24.31
N HIS A 254 13.76 6.55 23.53
CA HIS A 254 14.07 6.28 22.13
C HIS A 254 14.85 4.97 21.98
N GLY A 255 14.40 4.07 21.10
CA GLY A 255 14.99 2.74 20.92
C GLY A 255 14.47 1.65 21.86
N GLU A 256 13.63 1.97 22.85
CA GLU A 256 13.03 0.96 23.72
C GLU A 256 11.99 0.10 22.97
N PRO A 257 11.80 -1.17 23.39
CA PRO A 257 10.81 -2.04 22.77
C PRO A 257 9.38 -1.59 23.11
N VAL A 258 8.51 -1.59 22.10
CA VAL A 258 7.06 -1.41 22.29
C VAL A 258 6.36 -2.76 22.21
N ASP A 259 5.58 -3.06 23.24
CA ASP A 259 4.73 -4.23 23.24
C ASP A 259 3.47 -3.99 22.42
N GLY A 260 3.35 -4.61 21.25
CA GLY A 260 2.20 -4.44 20.34
C GLY A 260 0.85 -4.76 20.97
N ARG A 261 0.80 -5.51 22.08
CA ARG A 261 -0.44 -5.76 22.84
C ARG A 261 -1.10 -4.47 23.33
N VAL A 262 -0.34 -3.41 23.59
CA VAL A 262 -0.87 -2.13 24.07
C VAL A 262 -1.70 -1.39 23.02
N PHE A 263 -1.62 -1.79 21.75
CA PHE A 263 -2.46 -1.23 20.69
C PHE A 263 -3.92 -1.67 20.81
N PHE A 264 -4.16 -2.78 21.52
CA PHE A 264 -5.47 -3.38 21.68
C PHE A 264 -6.01 -3.18 23.10
N LEU A 265 -7.22 -2.63 23.20
CA LEU A 265 -7.99 -2.42 24.43
C LEU A 265 -8.98 -3.56 24.71
N GLY A 266 -9.28 -4.41 23.72
CA GLY A 266 -10.29 -5.47 23.83
C GLY A 266 -11.73 -4.96 23.72
N ALA A 267 -12.70 -5.77 24.15
CA ALA A 267 -14.12 -5.41 24.12
C ALA A 267 -14.49 -4.55 25.34
N ASP A 268 -14.17 -3.25 25.27
CA ASP A 268 -14.67 -2.26 26.23
C ASP A 268 -15.99 -1.65 25.73
N LYS A 269 -17.09 -1.98 26.41
CA LYS A 269 -18.43 -1.46 26.09
C LYS A 269 -18.57 0.05 26.29
N SER A 270 -17.66 0.67 27.06
CA SER A 270 -17.64 2.13 27.26
C SER A 270 -16.99 2.88 26.09
N MET A 271 -16.29 2.16 25.19
CA MET A 271 -15.56 2.74 24.06
C MET A 271 -15.98 2.10 22.73
N PRO A 272 -17.26 2.27 22.30
CA PRO A 272 -17.81 1.61 21.11
C PRO A 272 -17.19 2.08 19.78
N ARG A 273 -16.34 3.11 19.81
CA ARG A 273 -15.75 3.74 18.61
C ARG A 273 -14.63 2.93 17.98
N TRP A 274 -14.03 1.98 18.71
CA TRP A 274 -12.85 1.24 18.24
C TRP A 274 -13.26 -0.12 17.67
N SER A 275 -13.21 -0.26 16.34
CA SER A 275 -13.42 -1.54 15.68
C SER A 275 -12.37 -2.55 16.15
N TRP A 276 -12.84 -3.76 16.54
CA TRP A 276 -11.98 -4.84 17.05
C TRP A 276 -11.21 -4.54 18.34
N GLY A 277 -11.51 -3.41 18.98
CA GLY A 277 -10.84 -2.99 20.20
C GLY A 277 -9.39 -2.55 19.98
N GLN A 278 -8.98 -2.17 18.77
CA GLN A 278 -7.72 -1.44 18.59
C GLN A 278 -7.92 0.02 19.02
N GLY A 279 -7.40 0.39 20.19
CA GLY A 279 -7.61 1.73 20.75
C GLY A 279 -6.42 2.69 20.59
N THR A 280 -5.27 2.18 20.14
CA THR A 280 -4.13 2.99 19.72
C THR A 280 -3.32 2.24 18.66
N GLY A 281 -2.13 2.71 18.32
CA GLY A 281 -1.23 2.11 17.35
C GLY A 281 0.01 2.95 17.20
N ILE A 282 0.59 2.94 16.01
CA ILE A 282 1.72 3.80 15.64
C ILE A 282 1.27 4.97 14.77
N ASN A 283 2.10 6.01 14.68
CA ASN A 283 2.00 6.99 13.62
C ASN A 283 2.96 6.61 12.50
N ALA A 284 2.43 6.42 11.29
CA ALA A 284 3.21 5.97 10.13
C ALA A 284 3.90 7.12 9.37
N GLY A 285 3.91 8.33 9.90
CA GLY A 285 4.55 9.48 9.25
C GLY A 285 6.07 9.41 9.25
N VAL A 286 6.67 8.76 10.25
CA VAL A 286 8.10 8.41 10.27
C VAL A 286 8.20 6.98 10.78
N MET A 287 8.62 6.08 9.91
CA MET A 287 8.67 4.65 10.21
C MET A 287 9.89 3.99 9.57
N LEU A 288 10.66 3.26 10.37
CA LEU A 288 11.80 2.49 9.91
C LEU A 288 11.37 1.08 9.54
N TRP A 289 11.67 0.67 8.32
CA TRP A 289 11.45 -0.68 7.80
C TRP A 289 12.77 -1.37 7.47
N GLN A 290 12.74 -2.69 7.55
CA GLN A 290 13.66 -3.55 6.81
C GLN A 290 12.93 -4.01 5.56
N PRO A 291 13.35 -3.60 4.35
CA PRO A 291 12.80 -4.12 3.12
C PRO A 291 12.90 -5.65 3.07
N ASP A 292 11.80 -6.29 2.67
CA ASP A 292 11.64 -7.74 2.61
C ASP A 292 10.50 -8.04 1.63
N GLN A 293 10.83 -8.67 0.50
CA GLN A 293 9.87 -8.99 -0.56
C GLN A 293 8.78 -9.94 -0.05
N ALA A 294 9.10 -10.92 0.80
CA ALA A 294 8.11 -11.85 1.33
C ALA A 294 7.16 -11.18 2.33
N VAL A 295 7.63 -10.17 3.06
CA VAL A 295 6.75 -9.30 3.88
C VAL A 295 5.83 -8.48 2.98
N PHE A 296 6.37 -7.88 1.91
CA PHE A 296 5.59 -7.11 0.95
C PHE A 296 4.50 -7.95 0.28
N ASP A 297 4.85 -9.11 -0.26
CA ASP A 297 3.91 -10.02 -0.94
C ASP A 297 2.80 -10.47 0.01
N GLN A 298 3.16 -10.80 1.27
CA GLN A 298 2.16 -11.14 2.28
C GLN A 298 1.20 -9.96 2.53
N MET A 299 1.72 -8.74 2.72
CA MET A 299 0.84 -7.59 2.95
C MET A 299 -0.08 -7.35 1.75
N LEU A 300 0.41 -7.55 0.53
CA LEU A 300 -0.38 -7.43 -0.68
C LEU A 300 -1.52 -8.45 -0.71
N ASP A 301 -1.23 -9.72 -0.43
CA ASP A 301 -2.24 -10.78 -0.32
C ASP A 301 -3.30 -10.43 0.75
N GLU A 302 -2.86 -9.93 1.92
CA GLU A 302 -3.75 -9.56 3.01
C GLU A 302 -4.66 -8.37 2.70
N LEU A 303 -4.20 -7.41 1.89
CA LEU A 303 -4.90 -6.17 1.57
C LEU A 303 -5.79 -6.27 0.32
N THR A 304 -5.43 -7.16 -0.62
CA THR A 304 -6.15 -7.39 -1.86
C THR A 304 -7.30 -8.37 -1.69
N GLU A 305 -7.17 -9.38 -0.80
CA GLU A 305 -8.25 -10.33 -0.50
C GLU A 305 -9.40 -9.64 0.25
N PRO A 306 -10.57 -9.39 -0.37
CA PRO A 306 -11.60 -8.53 0.22
C PRO A 306 -12.13 -9.01 1.58
N ASN A 307 -12.08 -10.32 1.83
CA ASN A 307 -12.58 -10.94 3.05
C ASN A 307 -11.48 -11.20 4.09
N HIS A 308 -10.27 -10.69 3.88
CA HIS A 308 -9.16 -10.96 4.77
C HIS A 308 -9.44 -10.46 6.20
N PRO A 309 -9.11 -11.24 7.25
CA PRO A 309 -9.41 -10.85 8.62
C PRO A 309 -8.69 -9.57 9.08
N GLU A 310 -7.57 -9.18 8.48
CA GLU A 310 -6.88 -7.94 8.86
C GLU A 310 -7.60 -6.67 8.39
N HIS A 311 -8.66 -6.81 7.58
CA HIS A 311 -9.53 -5.71 7.18
C HIS A 311 -10.38 -5.23 8.36
N VAL A 312 -9.88 -4.17 8.99
CA VAL A 312 -10.48 -3.48 10.11
C VAL A 312 -10.46 -1.98 9.80
N LYS A 313 -11.66 -1.38 9.73
CA LYS A 313 -11.82 0.04 9.40
C LYS A 313 -11.11 0.94 10.41
N GLY A 314 -10.22 1.79 9.92
CA GLY A 314 -9.45 2.73 10.72
C GLY A 314 -9.66 4.18 10.30
N ASN A 315 -9.26 5.12 11.15
CA ASN A 315 -9.15 6.54 10.78
C ASN A 315 -7.81 6.86 10.09
N GLY A 316 -6.81 5.98 10.22
CA GLY A 316 -5.62 5.98 9.38
C GLY A 316 -5.37 4.54 8.95
N PRO A 317 -5.94 4.11 7.82
CA PRO A 317 -6.07 2.70 7.49
C PRO A 317 -4.70 2.00 7.37
N GLU A 318 -3.68 2.65 6.82
CA GLU A 318 -2.32 2.13 6.70
C GLU A 318 -1.63 2.01 8.06
N GLN A 319 -1.68 3.04 8.90
CA GLN A 319 -1.01 3.01 10.20
C GLN A 319 -1.69 2.04 11.15
N ASP A 320 -3.01 1.92 11.05
CA ASP A 320 -3.79 0.96 11.83
C ASP A 320 -3.46 -0.47 11.39
N TYR A 321 -3.41 -0.73 10.07
CA TYR A 321 -2.98 -2.01 9.51
C TYR A 321 -1.55 -2.38 9.92
N LEU A 322 -0.58 -1.48 9.72
CA LEU A 322 0.83 -1.71 10.06
C LEU A 322 1.01 -1.98 11.57
N SER A 323 0.26 -1.28 12.43
CA SER A 323 0.26 -1.53 13.88
C SER A 323 -0.12 -2.99 14.21
N ARG A 324 -1.09 -3.56 13.47
CA ARG A 324 -1.57 -4.92 13.69
C ARG A 324 -0.66 -5.96 13.07
N PHE A 325 -0.20 -5.72 11.84
CA PHE A 325 0.65 -6.66 11.10
C PHE A 325 1.89 -7.07 11.89
N TRP A 326 2.54 -6.10 12.55
CA TRP A 326 3.71 -6.33 13.40
C TRP A 326 3.41 -6.36 14.89
N ALA A 327 2.15 -6.57 15.31
CA ALA A 327 1.80 -6.58 16.74
C ALA A 327 2.50 -7.69 17.55
N ASP A 328 2.92 -8.77 16.89
CA ASP A 328 3.64 -9.91 17.46
C ASP A 328 5.17 -9.85 17.21
N ALA A 329 5.62 -8.84 16.46
CA ALA A 329 7.03 -8.49 16.29
C ALA A 329 7.48 -7.49 17.38
N PRO A 330 8.78 -7.48 17.75
CA PRO A 330 9.29 -6.44 18.64
C PRO A 330 9.32 -5.12 17.89
N TRP A 331 8.39 -4.23 18.21
CA TRP A 331 8.46 -2.84 17.77
C TRP A 331 9.59 -2.12 18.51
N THR A 332 10.23 -1.18 17.85
CA THR A 332 11.14 -0.23 18.48
C THR A 332 10.54 1.18 18.50
N TYR A 333 10.62 1.84 19.64
CA TYR A 333 10.04 3.17 19.83
C TYR A 333 10.88 4.26 19.14
N ILE A 334 10.26 4.97 18.20
CA ILE A 334 10.78 6.26 17.72
C ILE A 334 10.22 7.36 18.64
N GLY A 335 11.11 8.19 19.18
CA GLY A 335 10.74 9.22 20.15
C GLY A 335 9.86 10.31 19.53
N VAL A 336 9.10 11.02 20.35
CA VAL A 336 8.21 12.11 19.89
C VAL A 336 8.98 13.20 19.16
N GLU A 337 10.24 13.42 19.52
CA GLU A 337 11.14 14.39 18.90
C GLU A 337 11.49 14.09 17.43
N TYR A 338 11.34 12.84 16.97
CA TYR A 338 11.57 12.42 15.58
C TYR A 338 10.29 12.34 14.76
N ASN A 339 9.12 12.61 15.35
CA ASN A 339 7.84 12.65 14.66
C ASN A 339 6.87 13.58 15.43
N PHE A 340 7.27 14.85 15.56
CA PHE A 340 6.60 15.81 16.44
C PHE A 340 5.35 16.39 15.79
N GLN A 341 4.19 15.82 16.12
CA GLN A 341 2.89 16.19 15.56
C GLN A 341 2.32 17.49 16.14
N LEU A 342 2.20 18.54 15.31
CA LEU A 342 1.75 19.87 15.77
C LEU A 342 0.33 19.90 16.34
N HIS A 343 -0.63 19.17 15.76
CA HIS A 343 -1.98 19.12 16.34
C HIS A 343 -1.98 18.48 17.74
N GLN A 344 -1.15 17.45 17.97
CA GLN A 344 -1.00 16.79 19.27
C GLN A 344 -0.33 17.69 20.31
N MET A 345 0.51 18.64 19.87
CA MET A 345 1.12 19.63 20.75
C MET A 345 0.06 20.47 21.47
N PHE A 346 -0.91 21.02 20.73
CA PHE A 346 -2.00 21.80 21.35
C PHE A 346 -2.91 20.92 22.22
N PHE A 347 -3.20 19.68 21.81
CA PHE A 347 -3.95 18.75 22.67
C PHE A 347 -3.21 18.41 23.98
N ALA A 348 -1.88 18.41 23.96
CA ALA A 348 -1.08 18.17 25.16
C ALA A 348 -1.13 19.33 26.17
N LEU A 349 -1.60 20.52 25.76
CA LEU A 349 -1.83 21.68 26.63
C LEU A 349 -3.12 21.60 27.46
N HIS A 350 -3.93 20.55 27.27
CA HIS A 350 -5.08 20.30 28.12
C HIS A 350 -4.63 20.32 29.61
N PRO A 351 -5.37 20.98 30.52
CA PRO A 351 -4.90 21.19 31.91
C PRO A 351 -4.53 19.91 32.65
N ASP A 352 -5.23 18.81 32.38
CA ASP A 352 -4.87 17.50 32.96
C ASP A 352 -3.52 16.96 32.54
N ARG A 353 -2.96 17.40 31.40
CA ARG A 353 -1.81 16.75 30.75
C ARG A 353 -0.60 17.67 30.62
N ALA A 354 -0.83 18.98 30.62
CA ALA A 354 0.18 19.97 30.27
C ALA A 354 1.47 19.90 31.12
N TYR A 355 1.40 19.35 32.33
CA TYR A 355 2.54 19.18 33.22
C TYR A 355 3.43 17.97 32.90
N TYR A 356 2.90 16.92 32.26
CA TYR A 356 3.62 15.64 32.14
C TYR A 356 3.51 14.97 30.77
N ALA A 357 2.68 15.46 29.86
CA ALA A 357 2.69 14.97 28.48
C ALA A 357 4.04 15.28 27.83
N GLU A 358 4.63 14.27 27.18
CA GLU A 358 5.97 14.35 26.57
C GLU A 358 6.12 15.56 25.64
N ARG A 359 5.09 15.84 24.85
CA ARG A 359 5.04 17.01 23.94
C ARG A 359 5.08 18.35 24.69
N SER A 360 4.34 18.48 25.78
CA SER A 360 4.29 19.72 26.59
C SER A 360 5.62 19.99 27.31
N VAL A 361 6.40 18.95 27.57
CA VAL A 361 7.78 19.07 28.07
C VAL A 361 8.73 19.43 26.93
N LEU A 362 8.67 18.74 25.79
CA LEU A 362 9.59 18.93 24.66
C LEU A 362 9.51 20.33 24.03
N VAL A 363 8.34 20.98 24.01
CA VAL A 363 8.21 22.36 23.50
C VAL A 363 9.01 23.39 24.30
N GLN A 364 9.43 23.06 25.52
CA GLN A 364 10.29 23.92 26.34
C GLN A 364 11.78 23.76 25.98
N THR A 365 12.13 22.73 25.22
CA THR A 365 13.45 22.46 24.66
C THR A 365 13.34 22.21 23.15
N PRO A 366 12.88 23.21 22.37
CA PRO A 366 12.54 23.02 20.96
C PRO A 366 13.74 22.57 20.12
N GLU A 367 14.97 22.83 20.52
CA GLU A 367 16.19 22.34 19.88
C GLU A 367 16.35 20.81 19.90
N LYS A 368 15.67 20.11 20.81
CA LYS A 368 15.64 18.65 20.83
C LYS A 368 14.70 18.06 19.79
N ILE A 369 13.75 18.84 19.27
CA ILE A 369 12.77 18.38 18.28
C ILE A 369 13.46 18.33 16.91
N ARG A 370 13.72 17.10 16.46
CA ARG A 370 14.48 16.76 15.26
C ARG A 370 13.63 16.80 13.99
N VAL A 371 12.37 16.36 14.08
CA VAL A 371 11.43 16.33 12.95
C VAL A 371 10.08 16.90 13.38
N VAL A 372 9.63 17.94 12.69
CA VAL A 372 8.29 18.49 12.87
C VAL A 372 7.36 17.88 11.83
N HIS A 373 6.23 17.38 12.28
CA HIS A 373 5.19 16.79 11.45
C HIS A 373 3.98 17.72 11.44
N PHE A 374 3.71 18.35 10.29
CA PHE A 374 2.56 19.22 10.04
C PHE A 374 1.25 18.41 9.91
N SER A 375 1.04 17.44 10.79
CA SER A 375 -0.12 16.56 10.85
C SER A 375 -1.35 17.26 11.41
N GLY A 376 -2.53 16.73 11.08
CA GLY A 376 -3.81 17.18 11.63
C GLY A 376 -4.77 17.57 10.52
N LYS A 377 -5.13 18.84 10.46
CA LYS A 377 -6.09 19.37 9.47
C LYS A 377 -5.43 19.49 8.09
N PRO A 378 -6.14 19.14 7.00
CA PRO A 378 -5.65 19.39 5.63
C PRO A 378 -5.30 20.85 5.37
N THR A 379 -6.01 21.79 6.00
CA THR A 379 -5.81 23.25 5.92
C THR A 379 -4.58 23.73 6.69
N ALA A 380 -4.02 22.93 7.60
CA ALA A 380 -2.88 23.31 8.43
C ALA A 380 -1.57 22.77 7.84
N LYS A 381 -1.22 23.23 6.63
CA LYS A 381 0.04 22.89 5.95
C LYS A 381 0.78 24.14 5.48
N PRO A 382 2.11 24.21 5.60
CA PRO A 382 2.84 25.46 5.31
C PRO A 382 2.72 25.92 3.85
N TRP A 383 2.61 24.98 2.91
CA TRP A 383 2.48 25.28 1.48
C TRP A 383 1.18 26.03 1.13
N HIS A 384 0.15 26.00 1.97
CA HIS A 384 -1.09 26.75 1.73
C HIS A 384 -0.85 28.26 1.72
N ARG A 385 0.08 28.77 2.56
CA ARG A 385 0.49 30.18 2.49
C ARG A 385 0.97 30.59 1.11
N VAL A 386 1.63 29.66 0.41
CA VAL A 386 2.27 29.89 -0.88
C VAL A 386 1.28 29.68 -2.03
N LEU A 387 0.42 28.67 -1.92
CA LEU A 387 -0.40 28.18 -3.03
C LEU A 387 -1.83 28.72 -3.03
N ASP A 388 -2.43 28.94 -1.87
CA ASP A 388 -3.83 29.33 -1.78
C ASP A 388 -4.03 30.82 -2.02
N SER A 389 -5.04 31.13 -2.83
CA SER A 389 -5.42 32.51 -3.12
C SER A 389 -5.83 33.32 -1.89
N ALA A 390 -6.29 32.65 -0.82
CA ALA A 390 -6.63 33.28 0.46
C ALA A 390 -5.39 33.91 1.14
N TRP A 391 -4.20 33.39 0.86
CA TRP A 391 -2.93 33.84 1.44
C TRP A 391 -2.08 34.68 0.47
N LYS A 392 -2.65 35.14 -0.66
CA LYS A 392 -1.92 35.91 -1.69
C LYS A 392 -1.24 37.18 -1.16
N ASP A 393 -1.80 37.79 -0.10
CA ASP A 393 -1.28 39.01 0.53
C ASP A 393 -0.32 38.68 1.70
N PHE A 394 -0.05 37.40 1.95
CA PHE A 394 0.87 36.90 2.98
C PHE A 394 2.13 36.25 2.41
N TRP A 395 2.17 35.96 1.11
CA TRP A 395 3.35 35.44 0.42
C TRP A 395 3.65 36.25 -0.85
N PRO A 396 4.90 36.68 -1.10
CA PRO A 396 6.14 36.33 -0.40
C PRO A 396 6.52 37.24 0.79
N ASP A 397 5.59 38.03 1.31
CA ASP A 397 5.88 39.00 2.38
C ASP A 397 6.15 38.33 3.75
N ARG A 398 7.43 38.32 4.14
CA ARG A 398 7.89 37.78 5.43
C ARG A 398 7.60 38.68 6.64
N SER A 399 7.22 39.94 6.44
CA SER A 399 6.85 40.83 7.55
C SER A 399 5.56 40.39 8.26
N ARG A 400 4.74 39.56 7.60
CA ARG A 400 3.48 39.00 8.12
C ARG A 400 3.62 37.59 8.71
N ASP A 401 4.85 37.11 8.92
CA ASP A 401 5.10 35.77 9.48
C ASP A 401 4.40 35.57 10.83
N ALA A 402 4.48 36.55 11.74
CA ALA A 402 3.83 36.46 13.05
C ALA A 402 2.30 36.36 12.96
N GLU A 403 1.69 37.14 12.07
CA GLU A 403 0.24 37.08 11.81
C GLU A 403 -0.16 35.72 11.22
N TYR A 404 0.63 35.20 10.26
CA TYR A 404 0.37 33.88 9.69
C TYR A 404 0.49 32.75 10.72
N VAL A 405 1.46 32.83 11.65
CA VAL A 405 1.62 31.85 12.73
C VAL A 405 0.37 31.79 13.61
N GLU A 406 -0.20 32.94 13.98
CA GLU A 406 -1.46 32.97 14.73
C GLU A 406 -2.59 32.33 13.94
N ARG A 407 -2.77 32.71 12.66
CA ARG A 407 -3.81 32.13 11.80
C ARG A 407 -3.64 30.63 11.59
N PHE A 408 -2.42 30.15 11.46
CA PHE A 408 -2.14 28.72 11.34
C PHE A 408 -2.52 27.98 12.63
N ALA A 409 -2.28 28.58 13.80
CA ALA A 409 -2.68 28.01 15.08
C ALA A 409 -4.21 27.93 15.24
N GLU A 410 -4.95 28.87 14.67
CA GLU A 410 -6.43 28.90 14.66
C GLU A 410 -7.07 27.66 13.98
N GLU A 411 -6.33 26.92 13.16
CA GLU A 411 -6.81 25.64 12.58
C GLU A 411 -6.98 24.53 13.64
N PHE A 412 -6.35 24.67 14.80
CA PHE A 412 -6.37 23.67 15.86
C PHE A 412 -7.29 24.10 17.02
N MET A 413 -8.31 23.30 17.32
CA MET A 413 -9.22 23.58 18.44
C MET A 413 -8.48 23.74 19.78
N GLY A 414 -7.42 22.96 20.01
CA GLY A 414 -6.61 23.08 21.24
C GLY A 414 -5.94 24.45 21.40
N TYR A 415 -5.65 25.18 20.32
CA TYR A 415 -5.14 26.55 20.43
C TYR A 415 -6.20 27.50 20.99
N TRP A 416 -7.42 27.44 20.45
CA TRP A 416 -8.55 28.23 20.92
C TRP A 416 -8.86 27.95 22.39
N LEU A 417 -8.92 26.68 22.76
CA LEU A 417 -9.24 26.27 24.12
C LEU A 417 -8.12 26.63 25.11
N TRP A 418 -6.88 26.26 24.80
CA TRP A 418 -5.83 26.22 25.82
C TRP A 418 -4.86 27.41 25.78
N VAL A 419 -4.78 28.11 24.64
CA VAL A 419 -3.88 29.26 24.47
C VAL A 419 -4.67 30.57 24.44
N LYS A 420 -5.64 30.71 23.54
CA LYS A 420 -6.50 31.90 23.47
C LYS A 420 -7.53 31.94 24.61
N ARG A 421 -7.88 30.77 25.17
CA ARG A 421 -8.92 30.61 26.19
C ARG A 421 -10.25 31.23 25.75
N ASP A 422 -10.61 30.96 24.50
CA ASP A 422 -11.78 31.55 23.86
C ASP A 422 -13.08 30.95 24.43
N ARG A 423 -13.92 31.81 25.00
CA ARG A 423 -15.16 31.41 25.68
C ARG A 423 -16.18 30.80 24.73
N GLU A 424 -16.36 31.38 23.55
CA GLU A 424 -17.35 30.91 22.58
C GLU A 424 -16.98 29.50 22.07
N LYS A 425 -15.71 29.30 21.72
CA LYS A 425 -15.20 27.99 21.29
C LYS A 425 -15.27 26.96 22.42
N PHE A 426 -14.97 27.36 23.66
CA PHE A 426 -15.07 26.48 24.82
C PHE A 426 -16.51 26.05 25.07
N ASP A 427 -17.45 26.99 25.15
CA ASP A 427 -18.86 26.70 25.43
C ASP A 427 -19.48 25.83 24.31
N ALA A 428 -19.07 26.04 23.05
CA ALA A 428 -19.47 25.19 21.93
C ALA A 428 -18.96 23.73 22.08
N GLN A 429 -17.73 23.53 22.54
CA GLN A 429 -17.18 22.18 22.80
C GLN A 429 -17.82 21.52 24.02
N ALA A 430 -18.02 22.28 25.10
CA ALA A 430 -18.65 21.81 26.33
C ALA A 430 -20.11 21.38 26.10
N SER A 431 -20.87 22.19 25.34
CA SER A 431 -22.25 21.85 24.95
C SER A 431 -22.34 20.58 24.11
N GLY A 432 -21.30 20.27 23.34
CA GLY A 432 -21.17 19.03 22.58
C GLY A 432 -20.79 17.80 23.40
N ASN A 433 -20.61 17.92 24.73
CA ASN A 433 -20.02 16.91 25.60
C ASN A 433 -18.66 16.40 25.07
N SER A 434 -17.85 17.30 24.51
CA SER A 434 -16.51 16.94 24.04
C SER A 434 -15.64 16.52 25.21
N TRP A 435 -14.94 15.39 25.07
CA TRP A 435 -14.07 14.84 26.12
C TRP A 435 -13.00 15.84 26.59
N ASP A 436 -12.59 16.76 25.73
CA ASP A 436 -11.63 17.84 26.00
C ASP A 436 -12.14 18.86 27.04
N THR A 437 -13.44 18.91 27.31
CA THR A 437 -14.07 19.94 28.16
C THR A 437 -14.97 19.36 29.25
N VAL A 438 -15.16 18.03 29.27
CA VAL A 438 -16.05 17.37 30.23
C VAL A 438 -15.57 17.59 31.67
N GLY A 439 -16.45 18.19 32.48
CA GLY A 439 -16.17 18.47 33.90
C GLY A 439 -15.30 19.69 34.14
N LEU A 440 -15.04 20.49 33.10
CA LEU A 440 -14.34 21.76 33.16
C LEU A 440 -15.31 22.92 32.95
N GLU A 441 -15.03 24.04 33.62
CA GLU A 441 -15.65 25.34 33.42
C GLU A 441 -14.55 26.36 33.12
N LEU A 442 -14.83 27.30 32.23
CA LEU A 442 -14.02 28.50 32.02
C LEU A 442 -14.75 29.67 32.68
N ASN A 443 -14.13 30.40 33.61
CA ASN A 443 -14.77 31.55 34.27
C ASN A 443 -14.66 32.85 33.42
N GLU A 444 -15.15 33.97 33.93
CA GLU A 444 -15.08 35.27 33.25
C GLU A 444 -13.64 35.82 33.16
N ASP A 445 -12.77 35.44 34.08
CA ASP A 445 -11.35 35.82 34.12
C ASP A 445 -10.46 34.96 33.21
N GLY A 446 -11.04 33.98 32.50
CA GLY A 446 -10.31 33.08 31.61
C GLY A 446 -9.53 31.97 32.34
N GLU A 447 -9.94 31.61 33.54
CA GLU A 447 -9.38 30.54 34.36
C GLU A 447 -10.24 29.27 34.27
N PHE A 448 -9.58 28.10 34.29
CA PHE A 448 -10.25 26.81 34.19
C PHE A 448 -10.52 26.25 35.59
N PHE A 449 -11.74 25.77 35.82
CA PHE A 449 -12.13 25.10 37.06
C PHE A 449 -12.65 23.70 36.78
N ARG A 450 -12.27 22.74 37.62
CA ARG A 450 -12.83 21.39 37.63
C ARG A 450 -13.92 21.27 38.68
N HIS A 451 -15.08 20.81 38.24
CA HIS A 451 -16.19 20.47 39.13
C HIS A 451 -16.27 18.98 39.36
N TYR A 452 -16.35 18.59 40.63
CA TYR A 452 -16.44 17.20 41.03
C TYR A 452 -17.88 16.81 41.40
N LYS A 453 -18.37 15.71 40.84
CA LYS A 453 -19.74 15.19 41.13
C LYS A 453 -19.96 14.79 42.60
N ASN A 454 -18.90 14.67 43.39
CA ASN A 454 -18.95 14.27 44.80
C ASN A 454 -19.05 15.46 45.77
N GLY A 455 -19.25 16.69 45.27
CA GLY A 455 -19.36 17.89 46.11
C GLY A 455 -18.05 18.40 46.68
N ARG A 456 -16.90 17.96 46.14
CA ARG A 456 -15.60 18.57 46.43
C ARG A 456 -15.56 19.97 45.82
N GLU A 457 -14.95 20.91 46.55
CA GLU A 457 -14.74 22.28 46.08
C GLU A 457 -14.11 22.31 44.68
N PRO A 458 -14.52 23.26 43.82
CA PRO A 458 -13.94 23.42 42.49
C PRO A 458 -12.42 23.63 42.57
N GLU A 459 -11.69 22.91 41.73
CA GLU A 459 -10.23 23.02 41.64
C GLU A 459 -9.85 23.91 40.46
N CYS A 460 -9.13 25.00 40.71
CA CYS A 460 -8.54 25.80 39.64
C CYS A 460 -7.42 25.00 38.97
N LEU A 461 -7.48 24.88 37.65
CA LEU A 461 -6.52 24.17 36.84
C LEU A 461 -5.63 25.17 36.09
N GLU A 462 -4.33 25.03 36.26
CA GLU A 462 -3.35 25.84 35.57
C GLU A 462 -2.78 25.12 34.34
N ILE A 463 -2.54 25.88 33.28
CA ILE A 463 -1.76 25.45 32.13
C ILE A 463 -0.40 26.14 32.23
N PRO A 464 0.73 25.40 32.30
CA PRO A 464 2.05 26.00 32.40
C PRO A 464 2.30 27.00 31.27
N VAL A 465 2.56 28.26 31.62
CA VAL A 465 2.86 29.33 30.65
C VAL A 465 4.06 28.95 29.77
N ALA A 466 5.05 28.27 30.34
CA ALA A 466 6.20 27.77 29.59
C ALA A 466 5.80 26.76 28.49
N ALA A 467 4.79 25.92 28.74
CA ALA A 467 4.30 24.96 27.74
C ALA A 467 3.50 25.65 26.64
N SER A 468 2.57 26.55 26.98
CA SER A 468 1.77 27.27 25.98
C SER A 468 2.61 28.24 25.14
N GLN A 469 3.54 28.98 25.76
CA GLN A 469 4.48 29.84 25.05
C GLN A 469 5.49 29.02 24.23
N GLY A 470 6.00 27.92 24.79
CA GLY A 470 6.88 27.00 24.08
C GLY A 470 6.24 26.43 22.82
N ALA A 471 4.95 26.06 22.89
CA ALA A 471 4.19 25.58 21.75
C ALA A 471 4.12 26.62 20.61
N MET A 472 3.82 27.89 20.95
CA MET A 472 3.76 28.96 19.95
C MET A 472 5.14 29.33 19.41
N ASN A 473 6.18 29.33 20.25
CA ASN A 473 7.56 29.55 19.83
C ASN A 473 8.03 28.47 18.86
N LEU A 474 7.73 27.18 19.15
CA LEU A 474 8.05 26.07 18.27
C LEU A 474 7.29 26.20 16.93
N LEU A 475 6.00 26.53 16.96
CA LEU A 475 5.21 26.70 15.74
C LEU A 475 5.80 27.82 14.87
N SER A 476 6.14 28.96 15.48
CA SER A 476 6.78 30.08 14.78
C SER A 476 8.12 29.67 14.17
N ALA A 477 8.96 28.97 14.93
CA ALA A 477 10.27 28.51 14.47
C ALA A 477 10.13 27.51 13.31
N ALA A 478 9.26 26.50 13.45
CA ALA A 478 9.05 25.47 12.43
C ALA A 478 8.50 26.04 11.12
N LEU A 479 7.54 26.97 11.18
CA LEU A 479 7.02 27.65 10.00
C LEU A 479 8.10 28.55 9.36
N GLY A 480 8.83 29.33 10.17
CA GLY A 480 9.94 30.16 9.68
C GLY A 480 11.01 29.34 8.96
N GLU A 481 11.45 28.24 9.57
CA GLU A 481 12.42 27.30 8.98
C GLU A 481 11.91 26.70 7.67
N TRP A 482 10.63 26.32 7.62
CA TRP A 482 10.01 25.80 6.38
C TRP A 482 10.06 26.85 5.26
N PHE A 483 9.68 28.09 5.53
CA PHE A 483 9.70 29.17 4.54
C PHE A 483 11.13 29.56 4.13
N ASP A 484 12.09 29.53 5.06
CA ASP A 484 13.49 29.78 4.75
C ASP A 484 14.06 28.72 3.81
N ILE A 485 13.73 27.44 4.03
CA ILE A 485 14.10 26.35 3.11
C ILE A 485 13.43 26.53 1.76
N PHE A 486 12.14 26.88 1.74
CA PHE A 486 11.40 27.10 0.51
C PHE A 486 12.01 28.25 -0.33
N GLU A 487 12.37 29.37 0.28
CA GLU A 487 13.07 30.46 -0.44
C GLU A 487 14.44 30.03 -0.96
N GLN A 488 15.19 29.24 -0.19
CA GLN A 488 16.50 28.75 -0.62
C GLN A 488 16.38 27.78 -1.80
N LEU A 489 15.37 26.91 -1.79
CA LEU A 489 15.01 26.07 -2.93
C LEU A 489 14.73 26.90 -4.18
N GLN A 490 13.95 27.98 -4.07
CA GLN A 490 13.67 28.87 -5.20
C GLN A 490 14.95 29.51 -5.75
N ARG A 491 15.83 29.98 -4.87
CA ARG A 491 17.13 30.56 -5.25
C ARG A 491 18.03 29.54 -5.94
N GLU A 492 18.15 28.33 -5.38
CA GLU A 492 19.01 27.27 -5.92
C GLU A 492 18.49 26.72 -7.25
N PHE A 493 17.18 26.59 -7.39
CA PHE A 493 16.58 26.08 -8.63
C PHE A 493 16.45 27.17 -9.69
N HIS A 494 16.61 28.45 -9.31
CA HIS A 494 16.33 29.62 -10.13
C HIS A 494 14.89 29.63 -10.67
N LEU A 495 13.93 29.25 -9.81
CA LEU A 495 12.52 29.08 -10.15
C LEU A 495 11.61 29.64 -9.06
N ASP A 496 10.51 30.28 -9.47
CA ASP A 496 9.40 30.60 -8.57
C ASP A 496 8.52 29.36 -8.42
N LEU A 497 8.78 28.60 -7.35
CA LEU A 497 8.08 27.34 -7.06
C LEU A 497 6.59 27.59 -6.72
N GLY A 498 6.27 28.78 -6.18
CA GLY A 498 4.91 29.19 -5.83
C GLY A 498 4.03 29.49 -7.04
N ARG A 499 4.63 29.80 -8.19
CA ARG A 499 3.91 30.09 -9.46
C ARG A 499 4.00 28.98 -10.50
N LEU A 500 4.59 27.83 -10.17
CA LEU A 500 4.65 26.70 -11.10
C LEU A 500 3.25 26.27 -11.53
N THR A 501 2.92 26.42 -12.80
CA THR A 501 1.76 25.74 -13.39
C THR A 501 2.08 24.24 -13.55
N PRO A 502 1.08 23.34 -13.55
CA PRO A 502 1.30 21.90 -13.83
C PRO A 502 2.13 21.64 -15.11
N ASN A 503 2.03 22.55 -16.08
CA ASN A 503 2.73 22.54 -17.37
C ASN A 503 4.08 23.29 -17.38
N PHE A 504 4.73 23.52 -16.23
CA PHE A 504 6.04 24.16 -16.22
C PHE A 504 7.07 23.32 -16.98
N SER A 505 7.59 23.89 -18.07
CA SER A 505 8.52 23.23 -18.98
C SER A 505 9.83 24.01 -19.04
N PRO A 506 10.94 23.53 -18.42
CA PRO A 506 12.26 24.03 -18.73
C PRO A 506 12.74 23.32 -20.00
N ALA A 507 12.77 24.08 -21.11
CA ALA A 507 13.44 23.89 -22.40
C ALA A 507 13.49 22.47 -23.00
N ARG A 508 12.87 22.39 -24.20
CA ARG A 508 12.83 21.34 -25.23
C ARG A 508 11.93 20.12 -24.90
N ALA A 509 10.71 20.20 -25.42
CA ALA A 509 9.68 19.16 -25.37
C ALA A 509 10.03 17.97 -26.29
N PRO A 510 9.75 16.73 -25.88
CA PRO A 510 9.14 15.75 -26.77
C PRO A 510 7.65 16.09 -26.96
N ALA A 511 7.10 15.78 -28.14
CA ALA A 511 5.72 16.08 -28.55
C ALA A 511 4.66 15.66 -27.50
N PRO A 512 3.49 16.33 -27.46
CA PRO A 512 2.44 16.05 -26.48
C PRO A 512 2.04 14.56 -26.50
N ARG A 513 1.81 13.99 -25.31
CA ARG A 513 1.21 12.66 -25.17
C ARG A 513 -0.17 12.71 -25.86
N PRO A 514 -0.47 11.84 -26.84
CA PRO A 514 -1.83 11.72 -27.33
C PRO A 514 -2.71 11.20 -26.18
N GLU A 515 -3.84 11.84 -25.94
CA GLU A 515 -4.86 11.31 -25.03
C GLU A 515 -5.23 9.89 -25.49
N VAL A 516 -5.16 8.92 -24.58
CA VAL A 516 -5.49 7.52 -24.89
C VAL A 516 -7.00 7.45 -25.16
N PRO A 517 -7.45 7.05 -26.36
CA PRO A 517 -8.87 6.93 -26.63
C PRO A 517 -9.50 5.88 -25.73
N ARG A 518 -10.61 6.21 -25.08
CA ARG A 518 -11.41 5.20 -24.35
C ARG A 518 -12.05 4.25 -25.35
N LEU A 519 -11.46 3.07 -25.49
CA LEU A 519 -12.02 1.98 -26.27
C LEU A 519 -13.13 1.27 -25.48
N ARG A 520 -14.09 0.65 -26.15
CA ARG A 520 -15.09 -0.24 -25.52
C ARG A 520 -15.23 -1.53 -26.33
N GLN A 521 -15.29 -2.67 -25.63
CA GLN A 521 -15.52 -3.97 -26.27
C GLN A 521 -16.94 -4.08 -26.81
N VAL A 522 -17.07 -4.67 -28.00
CA VAL A 522 -18.36 -5.02 -28.59
C VAL A 522 -18.84 -6.34 -28.01
N ALA A 523 -20.09 -6.37 -27.53
CA ALA A 523 -20.77 -7.60 -27.12
C ALA A 523 -21.78 -8.03 -28.18
N TRP A 524 -21.81 -9.33 -28.49
CA TRP A 524 -22.81 -9.90 -29.39
C TRP A 524 -24.04 -10.35 -28.60
N ARG A 525 -25.22 -9.78 -28.92
CA ARG A 525 -26.51 -10.18 -28.35
C ARG A 525 -27.40 -10.78 -29.42
N ARG A 526 -28.24 -11.74 -29.04
CA ARG A 526 -29.23 -12.33 -29.95
C ARG A 526 -30.54 -11.55 -29.86
N HIS A 527 -30.87 -10.79 -30.90
CA HIS A 527 -32.12 -10.05 -31.01
C HIS A 527 -33.20 -10.90 -31.69
N GLY A 528 -34.33 -11.12 -31.01
CA GLY A 528 -35.43 -11.97 -31.52
C GLY A 528 -35.46 -13.41 -30.97
N GLY A 529 -34.85 -13.68 -29.82
CA GLY A 529 -34.86 -15.01 -29.19
C GLY A 529 -33.99 -16.04 -29.92
N ARG A 530 -34.22 -17.36 -29.74
CA ARG A 530 -33.33 -18.42 -30.29
C ARG A 530 -33.20 -18.43 -31.82
N ALA A 531 -34.21 -17.96 -32.55
CA ALA A 531 -34.20 -17.82 -34.02
C ALA A 531 -33.80 -16.40 -34.48
N GLY A 532 -33.35 -15.56 -33.56
CA GLY A 532 -33.01 -14.17 -33.79
C GLY A 532 -31.60 -13.95 -34.37
N TRP A 533 -31.38 -12.73 -34.84
CA TRP A 533 -30.11 -12.25 -35.38
C TRP A 533 -29.10 -11.95 -34.27
N PHE A 534 -27.83 -12.24 -34.51
CA PHE A 534 -26.77 -11.68 -33.69
C PHE A 534 -26.54 -10.23 -34.09
N VAL A 535 -26.64 -9.32 -33.12
CA VAL A 535 -26.39 -7.90 -33.30
C VAL A 535 -25.32 -7.46 -32.32
N GLU A 536 -24.50 -6.51 -32.76
CA GLU A 536 -23.51 -5.85 -31.91
C GLU A 536 -24.23 -4.96 -30.88
N SER A 537 -23.67 -4.86 -29.68
CA SER A 537 -24.17 -4.02 -28.59
C SER A 537 -23.06 -3.51 -27.69
N ASP A 538 -23.23 -2.30 -27.16
CA ASP A 538 -22.43 -1.76 -26.06
C ASP A 538 -23.03 -2.23 -24.72
N LYS A 539 -22.18 -2.52 -23.72
CA LYS A 539 -22.59 -2.92 -22.36
C LYS A 539 -23.48 -1.87 -21.67
N ALA A 540 -23.48 -0.62 -22.14
CA ALA A 540 -24.25 0.49 -21.58
C ALA A 540 -25.70 0.62 -22.11
N GLU A 541 -26.15 -0.22 -23.06
CA GLU A 541 -27.48 -0.15 -23.71
C GLU A 541 -27.84 1.21 -24.35
N THR A 542 -26.89 2.13 -24.48
CA THR A 542 -27.03 3.38 -25.22
C THR A 542 -26.87 3.13 -26.72
N ALA A 543 -27.49 3.98 -27.56
CA ALA A 543 -27.29 3.95 -29.01
C ALA A 543 -25.78 3.85 -29.35
N LEU A 544 -25.42 3.00 -30.33
CA LEU A 544 -24.04 2.77 -30.72
C LEU A 544 -23.35 4.14 -31.02
N PRO A 545 -22.21 4.46 -30.40
CA PRO A 545 -21.45 5.68 -30.75
C PRO A 545 -20.99 5.65 -32.21
N ALA A 546 -20.83 6.83 -32.82
CA ALA A 546 -20.67 7.00 -34.27
C ALA A 546 -19.38 6.39 -34.90
N ALA A 547 -18.42 5.88 -34.13
CA ALA A 547 -17.13 5.38 -34.65
C ALA A 547 -16.73 3.99 -34.14
N LYS A 548 -16.57 3.05 -35.09
CA LYS A 548 -16.15 1.66 -34.86
C LYS A 548 -14.88 1.33 -35.66
N LEU A 549 -13.85 0.84 -34.98
CA LEU A 549 -12.69 0.22 -35.63
C LEU A 549 -13.00 -1.23 -35.96
N THR A 550 -12.60 -1.71 -37.15
CA THR A 550 -12.85 -3.09 -37.57
C THR A 550 -11.63 -3.68 -38.26
N ALA A 551 -11.23 -4.87 -37.85
CA ALA A 551 -10.30 -5.72 -38.56
C ALA A 551 -11.03 -7.01 -38.95
N ALA A 552 -11.03 -7.34 -40.23
CA ALA A 552 -11.63 -8.56 -40.74
C ALA A 552 -10.72 -9.18 -41.80
N CYS A 553 -10.66 -10.50 -41.82
CA CYS A 553 -10.01 -11.23 -42.90
C CYS A 553 -10.65 -12.59 -43.12
N GLY A 554 -10.49 -13.10 -44.33
CA GLY A 554 -11.01 -14.41 -44.69
C GLY A 554 -10.14 -15.11 -45.71
N ILE A 555 -10.21 -16.44 -45.71
CA ILE A 555 -9.52 -17.31 -46.65
C ILE A 555 -10.45 -18.43 -47.09
N SER A 556 -10.49 -18.65 -48.40
CA SER A 556 -11.18 -19.77 -49.06
C SER A 556 -10.17 -20.57 -49.90
N GLU A 557 -10.63 -21.50 -50.74
CA GLU A 557 -9.75 -22.25 -51.63
C GLU A 557 -9.09 -21.34 -52.69
N ASP A 558 -9.83 -20.38 -53.24
CA ASP A 558 -9.39 -19.56 -54.37
C ASP A 558 -9.20 -18.07 -54.04
N LEU A 559 -9.67 -17.61 -52.88
CA LEU A 559 -9.73 -16.19 -52.55
C LEU A 559 -9.41 -15.92 -51.09
N SER A 560 -8.55 -14.93 -50.87
CA SER A 560 -8.26 -14.34 -49.56
C SER A 560 -8.69 -12.88 -49.53
N SER A 561 -8.98 -12.36 -48.34
CA SER A 561 -9.38 -10.96 -48.15
C SER A 561 -8.92 -10.40 -46.80
N VAL A 562 -8.63 -9.10 -46.78
CA VAL A 562 -8.33 -8.31 -45.59
C VAL A 562 -9.08 -6.98 -45.68
N SER A 563 -9.66 -6.56 -44.54
CA SER A 563 -10.29 -5.25 -44.37
C SER A 563 -9.92 -4.67 -43.01
N LEU A 564 -9.21 -3.54 -43.02
CA LEU A 564 -8.84 -2.76 -41.83
C LEU A 564 -9.55 -1.39 -41.91
N ARG A 565 -10.72 -1.29 -41.29
CA ARG A 565 -11.56 -0.10 -41.30
C ARG A 565 -11.29 0.78 -40.10
N ASP A 566 -11.00 2.04 -40.40
CA ASP A 566 -10.91 3.12 -39.42
C ASP A 566 -11.79 4.27 -39.89
N PRO A 567 -12.80 4.70 -39.14
CA PRO A 567 -13.67 5.81 -39.54
C PRO A 567 -12.93 7.16 -39.60
N ARG A 568 -11.74 7.30 -38.97
CA ARG A 568 -10.94 8.53 -38.96
C ARG A 568 -9.92 8.61 -40.09
N SER A 569 -9.66 7.52 -40.81
CA SER A 569 -8.66 7.47 -41.87
C SER A 569 -9.05 6.55 -43.03
N GLU A 570 -8.23 6.44 -44.05
CA GLU A 570 -8.53 5.61 -45.21
C GLU A 570 -8.66 4.12 -44.81
N THR A 571 -9.76 3.48 -45.20
CA THR A 571 -9.93 2.04 -45.00
C THR A 571 -9.00 1.27 -45.93
N TYR A 572 -8.27 0.30 -45.40
CA TYR A 572 -7.46 -0.60 -46.22
C TYR A 572 -8.27 -1.86 -46.52
N GLU A 573 -8.45 -2.18 -47.79
CA GLU A 573 -9.10 -3.40 -48.26
C GLU A 573 -8.28 -4.01 -49.39
N ASP A 574 -8.06 -5.32 -49.32
CA ASP A 574 -7.42 -6.09 -50.38
C ASP A 574 -8.09 -7.46 -50.48
N VAL A 575 -8.27 -7.93 -51.71
CA VAL A 575 -8.96 -9.18 -52.05
C VAL A 575 -8.26 -9.82 -53.25
N GLY A 576 -7.88 -11.07 -53.10
CA GLY A 576 -7.22 -11.83 -54.16
C GLY A 576 -6.48 -13.05 -53.61
N SER A 577 -6.00 -13.91 -54.51
CA SER A 577 -5.18 -15.07 -54.14
C SER A 577 -3.79 -14.67 -53.63
N HIS A 578 -3.34 -13.43 -53.89
CA HIS A 578 -2.09 -12.86 -53.40
C HIS A 578 -2.16 -12.39 -51.93
N VAL A 579 -3.36 -12.32 -51.35
CA VAL A 579 -3.54 -11.82 -49.97
C VAL A 579 -3.11 -12.90 -48.97
N GLN A 580 -1.87 -12.78 -48.51
CA GLN A 580 -1.25 -13.69 -47.55
C GLN A 580 -0.25 -12.94 -46.67
N GLY A 581 -0.07 -13.38 -45.42
CA GLY A 581 0.87 -12.78 -44.47
C GLY A 581 0.17 -11.88 -43.45
N LEU A 582 0.92 -10.96 -42.87
CA LEU A 582 0.51 -10.09 -41.77
C LEU A 582 0.25 -8.66 -42.27
N TYR A 583 -0.96 -8.17 -42.06
CA TYR A 583 -1.38 -6.81 -42.39
C TYR A 583 -1.62 -6.03 -41.10
N VAL A 584 -1.02 -4.85 -41.00
CA VAL A 584 -1.12 -4.00 -39.81
C VAL A 584 -1.31 -2.54 -40.19
N LYS A 585 -2.13 -1.85 -39.41
CA LYS A 585 -2.43 -0.43 -39.57
C LYS A 585 -2.57 0.22 -38.19
N LEU A 586 -1.97 1.40 -38.02
CA LEU A 586 -2.23 2.22 -36.84
C LEU A 586 -3.53 3.01 -37.04
N ALA A 587 -4.39 3.05 -36.04
CA ALA A 587 -5.58 3.89 -36.09
C ALA A 587 -5.18 5.37 -36.25
N GLY A 588 -5.84 6.11 -37.14
CA GLY A 588 -5.51 7.48 -37.56
C GLY A 588 -4.43 7.56 -38.64
N SER A 589 -3.70 6.47 -38.94
CA SER A 589 -2.72 6.43 -40.03
C SER A 589 -3.38 6.13 -41.37
N ARG A 590 -2.81 6.66 -42.45
CA ARG A 590 -3.16 6.29 -43.84
C ARG A 590 -2.34 5.10 -44.37
N ALA A 591 -1.28 4.71 -43.66
CA ALA A 591 -0.38 3.64 -44.10
C ALA A 591 -0.76 2.31 -43.46
N CYS A 592 -1.19 1.35 -44.29
CA CYS A 592 -1.17 -0.07 -43.96
C CYS A 592 0.20 -0.65 -44.34
N ARG A 593 0.70 -1.57 -43.51
CA ARG A 593 1.91 -2.36 -43.83
C ARG A 593 1.53 -3.81 -43.98
N HIS A 594 2.17 -4.44 -44.96
CA HIS A 594 2.06 -5.86 -45.24
C HIS A 594 3.45 -6.49 -45.03
N PHE A 595 3.48 -7.58 -44.29
CA PHE A 595 4.66 -8.41 -44.08
C PHE A 595 4.36 -9.81 -44.62
N GLU A 596 5.09 -10.21 -45.64
CA GLU A 596 5.05 -11.58 -46.15
C GLU A 596 5.63 -12.53 -45.09
N LEU A 597 4.96 -13.66 -44.89
CA LEU A 597 5.40 -14.70 -43.96
C LEU A 597 5.71 -15.97 -44.76
N PRO A 598 7.00 -16.29 -45.00
CA PRO A 598 7.37 -17.52 -45.70
C PRO A 598 7.01 -18.76 -44.86
N GLU A 599 6.90 -19.92 -45.49
CA GLU A 599 6.63 -21.19 -44.79
C GLU A 599 7.71 -21.52 -43.74
N VAL A 600 8.95 -21.13 -44.02
CA VAL A 600 10.10 -21.27 -43.09
C VAL A 600 10.50 -19.89 -42.61
N LEU A 601 10.31 -19.66 -41.31
CA LEU A 601 10.68 -18.40 -40.67
C LEU A 601 12.17 -18.40 -40.30
N THR A 602 12.88 -17.38 -40.79
CA THR A 602 14.27 -17.06 -40.41
C THR A 602 14.33 -15.72 -39.68
N GLU A 603 15.40 -15.48 -38.94
CA GLU A 603 15.63 -14.20 -38.26
C GLU A 603 15.59 -13.01 -39.25
N ASP A 604 16.17 -13.18 -40.44
CA ASP A 604 16.12 -12.17 -41.52
C ASP A 604 14.70 -11.90 -42.04
N SER A 605 13.87 -12.95 -42.17
CA SER A 605 12.48 -12.79 -42.61
C SER A 605 11.60 -12.07 -41.59
N LEU A 606 11.98 -12.11 -40.30
CA LEU A 606 11.24 -11.53 -39.19
C LEU A 606 11.75 -10.13 -38.80
N ALA A 607 12.98 -9.76 -39.19
CA ALA A 607 13.59 -8.47 -38.88
C ALA A 607 12.73 -7.24 -39.27
N PRO A 608 12.04 -7.20 -40.42
CA PRO A 608 11.15 -6.08 -40.77
C PRO A 608 9.97 -5.92 -39.79
N ILE A 609 9.44 -7.04 -39.30
CA ILE A 609 8.34 -7.06 -38.32
C ILE A 609 8.84 -6.53 -36.99
N HIS A 610 10.00 -7.01 -36.52
CA HIS A 610 10.64 -6.55 -35.29
C HIS A 610 10.92 -5.04 -35.32
N PHE A 611 11.53 -4.55 -36.41
CA PHE A 611 11.82 -3.13 -36.57
C PHE A 611 10.56 -2.28 -36.57
N TRP A 612 9.50 -2.77 -37.22
CA TRP A 612 8.24 -2.05 -37.22
C TRP A 612 7.59 -2.02 -35.84
N VAL A 613 7.50 -3.15 -35.14
CA VAL A 613 6.97 -3.23 -33.76
C VAL A 613 7.72 -2.27 -32.83
N ASP A 614 9.06 -2.23 -32.92
CA ASP A 614 9.91 -1.31 -32.16
C ASP A 614 9.69 0.16 -32.50
N SER A 615 9.09 0.46 -33.66
CA SER A 615 8.73 1.81 -34.07
C SER A 615 7.31 2.22 -33.65
N VAL A 616 6.44 1.27 -33.28
CA VAL A 616 5.06 1.57 -32.88
C VAL A 616 5.02 2.25 -31.50
N PRO A 617 4.50 3.48 -31.37
CA PRO A 617 4.43 4.17 -30.08
C PRO A 617 3.59 3.41 -29.04
N THR A 618 4.03 3.37 -27.78
CA THR A 618 3.19 2.87 -26.67
C THR A 618 1.88 3.65 -26.62
N GLY A 619 0.75 2.95 -26.50
CA GLY A 619 -0.59 3.54 -26.52
C GLY A 619 -1.21 3.70 -27.92
N ALA A 620 -0.47 3.40 -28.99
CA ALA A 620 -1.04 3.39 -30.34
C ALA A 620 -2.03 2.22 -30.52
N ILE A 621 -3.19 2.47 -31.12
CA ILE A 621 -4.17 1.42 -31.44
C ILE A 621 -3.77 0.77 -32.77
N VAL A 622 -3.63 -0.55 -32.76
CA VAL A 622 -3.22 -1.36 -33.91
C VAL A 622 -4.39 -2.20 -34.39
N LEU A 623 -4.70 -2.08 -35.68
CA LEU A 623 -5.60 -2.99 -36.39
C LEU A 623 -4.73 -3.99 -37.14
N MET A 624 -5.01 -5.28 -36.96
CA MET A 624 -4.22 -6.38 -37.51
C MET A 624 -5.11 -7.44 -38.13
N ALA A 625 -4.71 -7.91 -39.30
CA ALA A 625 -5.27 -9.07 -39.97
C ALA A 625 -4.14 -9.97 -40.47
N ALA A 626 -4.23 -11.26 -40.22
CA ALA A 626 -3.28 -12.24 -40.74
C ALA A 626 -4.02 -13.32 -41.54
N VAL A 627 -3.45 -13.71 -42.67
CA VAL A 627 -4.04 -14.65 -43.62
C VAL A 627 -2.99 -15.66 -44.09
N GLY A 628 -3.32 -16.94 -44.09
CA GLY A 628 -2.43 -17.99 -44.60
C GLY A 628 -1.14 -18.13 -43.78
N LEU A 629 -1.30 -18.20 -42.46
CA LEU A 629 -0.21 -18.23 -41.48
C LEU A 629 0.67 -19.49 -41.56
N PRO A 630 1.97 -19.38 -41.27
CA PRO A 630 2.89 -20.52 -41.22
C PRO A 630 2.62 -21.43 -40.03
N SER A 631 3.19 -22.64 -40.06
CA SER A 631 3.01 -23.63 -38.99
C SER A 631 3.64 -23.24 -37.65
N ASP A 632 4.70 -22.41 -37.66
CA ASP A 632 5.35 -21.88 -36.45
C ASP A 632 4.89 -20.46 -36.12
N LEU A 633 3.62 -20.35 -35.74
CA LEU A 633 3.01 -19.06 -35.38
C LEU A 633 3.53 -18.49 -34.05
N ALA A 634 4.12 -19.33 -33.18
CA ALA A 634 4.57 -18.93 -31.85
C ALA A 634 5.64 -17.83 -31.90
N THR A 635 6.62 -17.97 -32.80
CA THR A 635 7.71 -17.00 -32.98
C THR A 635 7.19 -15.65 -33.46
N VAL A 636 6.20 -15.65 -34.37
CA VAL A 636 5.56 -14.40 -34.84
C VAL A 636 4.77 -13.73 -33.72
N LEU A 637 4.00 -14.50 -32.93
CA LEU A 637 3.23 -13.96 -31.81
C LEU A 637 4.12 -13.33 -30.73
N GLN A 638 5.30 -13.89 -30.46
CA GLN A 638 6.28 -13.31 -29.53
C GLN A 638 6.77 -11.93 -29.98
N ILE A 639 7.07 -11.76 -31.27
CA ILE A 639 7.47 -10.46 -31.83
C ILE A 639 6.30 -9.46 -31.72
N LEU A 640 5.07 -9.93 -31.87
CA LEU A 640 3.87 -9.09 -31.77
C LEU A 640 3.37 -8.87 -30.33
N ALA A 641 4.01 -9.47 -29.32
CA ALA A 641 3.62 -9.32 -27.91
C ALA A 641 3.49 -7.86 -27.46
N PRO A 642 4.40 -6.94 -27.84
CA PRO A 642 4.28 -5.53 -27.48
C PRO A 642 3.05 -4.84 -28.08
N LEU A 643 2.37 -5.44 -29.05
CA LEU A 643 1.16 -4.89 -29.66
C LEU A 643 -0.13 -5.35 -28.95
N GLY A 644 -0.02 -6.05 -27.82
CA GLY A 644 -1.16 -6.57 -27.07
C GLY A 644 -1.87 -7.72 -27.81
N VAL A 645 -1.15 -8.50 -28.60
CA VAL A 645 -1.65 -9.72 -29.27
C VAL A 645 -1.52 -10.93 -28.32
N PRO A 646 -2.53 -11.82 -28.23
CA PRO A 646 -2.46 -13.00 -27.39
C PRO A 646 -1.23 -13.86 -27.69
N GLN A 647 -0.47 -14.19 -26.65
CA GLN A 647 0.72 -15.05 -26.75
C GLN A 647 0.39 -16.53 -26.83
N VAL A 648 -0.83 -16.90 -26.43
CA VAL A 648 -1.33 -18.27 -26.57
C VAL A 648 -1.67 -18.53 -28.03
N PRO A 649 -1.08 -19.56 -28.68
CA PRO A 649 -1.39 -19.87 -30.06
C PRO A 649 -2.89 -20.21 -30.24
N PRO A 650 -3.52 -19.78 -31.35
CA PRO A 650 -4.89 -20.17 -31.68
C PRO A 650 -4.97 -21.69 -31.98
N PRO A 651 -6.19 -22.27 -32.05
CA PRO A 651 -6.37 -23.66 -32.45
C PRO A 651 -5.63 -23.99 -33.74
N LYS A 652 -5.03 -25.19 -33.82
CA LYS A 652 -4.13 -25.62 -34.91
C LYS A 652 -4.71 -25.50 -36.34
N ASN A 653 -6.03 -25.45 -36.48
CA ASN A 653 -6.75 -25.32 -37.75
C ASN A 653 -7.06 -23.86 -38.13
N SER A 654 -6.66 -22.87 -37.33
CA SER A 654 -6.89 -21.46 -37.62
C SER A 654 -5.98 -21.00 -38.75
N ARG A 655 -6.55 -20.45 -39.81
CA ARG A 655 -5.82 -19.95 -40.98
C ARG A 655 -5.86 -18.43 -41.09
N VAL A 656 -6.76 -17.79 -40.34
CA VAL A 656 -6.94 -16.34 -40.31
C VAL A 656 -7.04 -15.83 -38.87
N LEU A 657 -6.46 -14.65 -38.63
CA LEU A 657 -6.51 -13.95 -37.34
C LEU A 657 -6.87 -12.49 -37.55
N ALA A 658 -7.79 -11.97 -36.74
CA ALA A 658 -8.08 -10.55 -36.64
C ALA A 658 -7.84 -10.08 -35.21
N CYS A 659 -7.18 -8.92 -35.08
CA CYS A 659 -6.89 -8.33 -33.78
C CYS A 659 -7.03 -6.80 -33.86
N ILE A 660 -7.66 -6.23 -32.83
CA ILE A 660 -7.54 -4.81 -32.52
C ILE A 660 -7.10 -4.71 -31.07
N SER A 661 -5.95 -4.08 -30.86
CA SER A 661 -5.36 -3.94 -29.54
C SER A 661 -4.56 -2.65 -29.45
N THR A 662 -4.05 -2.36 -28.26
CA THR A 662 -3.23 -1.19 -27.99
C THR A 662 -1.79 -1.64 -27.77
N CYS A 663 -0.83 -0.92 -28.36
CA CYS A 663 0.59 -1.18 -28.17
C CYS A 663 0.97 -1.02 -26.68
N GLN A 664 1.22 -2.16 -26.05
CA GLN A 664 1.67 -2.35 -24.67
C GLN A 664 3.07 -2.95 -24.72
N ARG A 665 4.10 -2.11 -24.86
CA ARG A 665 5.46 -2.59 -24.62
C ARG A 665 5.55 -3.06 -23.17
N PRO A 666 6.33 -4.13 -22.86
CA PRO A 666 6.62 -4.51 -21.49
C PRO A 666 7.41 -3.38 -20.79
N ARG A 667 6.68 -2.36 -20.35
CA ARG A 667 6.92 -1.71 -19.07
C ARG A 667 6.48 -2.73 -18.03
N ALA A 668 7.20 -2.80 -16.92
CA ALA A 668 6.82 -3.59 -15.75
C ALA A 668 5.29 -3.60 -15.62
N VAL A 669 4.71 -4.80 -15.69
CA VAL A 669 3.26 -5.01 -15.64
C VAL A 669 2.75 -4.25 -14.41
N GLU A 670 2.01 -3.17 -14.64
CA GLU A 670 1.30 -2.46 -13.58
C GLU A 670 0.15 -3.37 -13.15
N GLU A 671 0.26 -4.01 -11.98
CA GLU A 671 -0.89 -4.62 -11.32
C GLU A 671 -1.93 -3.52 -11.08
N GLY A 672 -3.12 -3.69 -11.67
CA GLY A 672 -4.20 -2.70 -11.68
C GLY A 672 -4.35 -1.89 -12.98
N ALA A 673 -3.53 -2.12 -14.01
CA ALA A 673 -3.88 -1.62 -15.34
C ALA A 673 -5.22 -2.25 -15.75
N GLU A 674 -6.26 -1.43 -15.96
CA GLU A 674 -7.45 -1.89 -16.68
C GLU A 674 -6.93 -2.56 -17.96
N GLU A 675 -7.26 -3.84 -18.16
CA GLU A 675 -6.96 -4.52 -19.42
C GLU A 675 -7.52 -3.64 -20.52
N LEU A 676 -6.63 -3.00 -21.28
CA LEU A 676 -7.04 -2.11 -22.34
C LEU A 676 -7.93 -2.93 -23.27
N PRO A 677 -9.13 -2.43 -23.61
CA PRO A 677 -10.08 -3.17 -24.41
C PRO A 677 -9.42 -3.68 -25.68
N CYS A 678 -9.36 -5.00 -25.80
CA CYS A 678 -8.82 -5.69 -26.94
C CYS A 678 -9.90 -6.60 -27.55
N ALA A 679 -9.79 -6.85 -28.84
CA ALA A 679 -10.65 -7.77 -29.57
C ALA A 679 -9.78 -8.68 -30.42
N HIS A 680 -9.95 -9.99 -30.26
CA HIS A 680 -9.17 -11.00 -30.97
C HIS A 680 -10.12 -12.09 -31.47
N HIS A 681 -9.91 -12.55 -32.71
CA HIS A 681 -10.65 -13.65 -33.28
C HIS A 681 -9.74 -14.46 -34.19
N ALA A 682 -9.79 -15.79 -34.03
CA ALA A 682 -9.10 -16.75 -34.87
C ALA A 682 -10.12 -17.76 -35.41
N SER A 683 -10.02 -18.09 -36.70
CA SER A 683 -10.89 -19.07 -37.34
C SER A 683 -10.18 -19.81 -38.48
N PRO A 684 -10.66 -20.99 -38.91
CA PRO A 684 -10.17 -21.66 -40.11
C PRO A 684 -10.42 -20.89 -41.42
N ASP A 685 -11.40 -20.00 -41.46
CA ASP A 685 -11.91 -19.40 -42.70
C ASP A 685 -12.18 -17.88 -42.60
N MET A 686 -12.76 -17.38 -41.49
CA MET A 686 -13.08 -15.95 -41.34
C MET A 686 -12.87 -15.44 -39.91
N ALA A 687 -12.09 -14.37 -39.76
CA ALA A 687 -11.85 -13.70 -38.49
C ALA A 687 -12.36 -12.25 -38.50
N TYR A 688 -12.86 -11.79 -37.35
CA TYR A 688 -13.48 -10.48 -37.17
C TYR A 688 -13.19 -9.95 -35.76
N ALA A 689 -12.62 -8.76 -35.67
CA ALA A 689 -12.38 -8.03 -34.43
C ALA A 689 -12.90 -6.60 -34.58
N SER A 690 -13.53 -6.08 -33.52
CA SER A 690 -14.04 -4.70 -33.51
C SER A 690 -14.00 -4.09 -32.11
N LEU A 691 -13.78 -2.78 -32.06
CA LEU A 691 -13.83 -1.97 -30.85
C LEU A 691 -14.56 -0.65 -31.15
N MET A 692 -15.34 -0.18 -30.20
CA MET A 692 -16.01 1.12 -30.27
C MET A 692 -15.10 2.22 -29.71
N MET A 693 -15.17 3.41 -30.29
CA MET A 693 -14.49 4.61 -29.80
C MET A 693 -15.50 5.64 -29.27
N ASP A 694 -15.16 6.36 -28.21
CA ASP A 694 -15.99 7.43 -27.65
C ASP A 694 -16.02 8.68 -28.57
N GLU A 695 -17.16 9.37 -28.65
CA GLU A 695 -17.35 10.52 -29.56
C GLU A 695 -16.53 11.75 -29.16
N SER A 696 -16.13 11.88 -27.90
CA SER A 696 -15.22 12.95 -27.46
C SER A 696 -13.81 12.85 -28.04
N PHE A 697 -13.50 11.74 -28.72
CA PHE A 697 -12.25 11.46 -29.42
C PHE A 697 -12.41 11.40 -30.96
N LEU A 698 -13.61 11.71 -31.48
CA LEU A 698 -13.87 12.03 -32.89
C LEU A 698 -13.42 13.45 -33.19
#